data_AF-A0A8C9TGQ5-F1
#
_entry.id   AF-A0A8C9TGQ5-F1
#
_cell.length_a   1.000
_cell.length_b   1.000
_cell.length_c   1.000
_cell.angle_alpha   90.00
_cell.angle_beta   90.00
_cell.angle_gamma   90.00
#
_symmetry.space_group_name_H-M   'P 1'
#
loop_
_entity.id
_entity.type
_entity.pdbx_description
1 polymer ?
#
loop_
_entity_poly.entity_id
_entity_poly.type
_entity_poly.pdbx_seq_one_letter_code
_entity_poly.pdbx_strand_id
1 'polypeptide(L)'
;MVNVCCCVLQAHLLESSKNSQVGPAAVLEFWVQVMTTQDFWYRDKSVLYIMDHLCQAAVLYKQEECVQKLLYQQHKNALGHHGDRGLLSSFVGWFVAGNVTPSFIEGNALPREVWFSWLVLSMESLFEEDSQLRPCMEHEMLSNTGLSPEQALKKAQQRLKLHVAPSLQRMMIYRWAHQALATPADHPLLPLVWQKFLQLYLRQPGPEFGYLPMEAKGCIGKRYFQSSTHAGLLKELKQRLVEVSDFHHAASKAIKVPSSTCETGHASPHPSTQYMTSPELHVELVRLFSVFAVWLEDENLQRQEVYLPSLPKQYDPYRLAKIMQSDQGVWMEYLDIERVQHELTKVLKMWIYHHHHCHIIPAARERILINLRKHDTPQPTLDLVPMSAPIPDISPNCLSDETLSSKLLQEDLSKLQQQAKLAVLRETQQVALDSELLETLPQLYINREEQLSVQLECQGSGGQPCQGPAHVTVKFEGMYKVEPVQNQIQALKRDIRQLQTDAIQPPAQSVAEAAVHVETFITALVNNFKVLPSPVAQKVGISAFYQVVSFVCEDTQRHPPTRQFFSSCIEILGQVFIRDSHQECRRMLKTILLNGHLCTLLSPYFTPNASPGGLVDMYEEVVSSLGTDSGDVIFMLLTKVNLHIGSIKP
;
A
#
# COMPACT_ATOMS: atom_id res chain seq x y z
N MET A 1 -8.92 -3.88 26.67
CA MET A 1 -9.91 -4.25 25.63
C MET A 1 -9.32 -5.26 24.66
N VAL A 2 -8.20 -4.96 23.99
CA VAL A 2 -7.49 -5.88 23.06
C VAL A 2 -7.21 -7.27 23.65
N ASN A 3 -6.64 -7.35 24.86
CA ASN A 3 -6.41 -8.64 25.53
C ASN A 3 -7.70 -9.45 25.78
N VAL A 4 -8.83 -8.77 26.01
CA VAL A 4 -10.13 -9.42 26.18
C VAL A 4 -10.63 -9.98 24.84
N CYS A 5 -10.39 -9.28 23.72
CA CYS A 5 -10.68 -9.81 22.38
C CYS A 5 -9.85 -11.07 22.08
N CYS A 6 -8.56 -11.06 22.37
CA CYS A 6 -7.71 -12.26 22.24
C CYS A 6 -8.23 -13.43 23.10
N CYS A 7 -8.64 -13.15 24.33
CA CYS A 7 -9.29 -14.11 25.23
C CYS A 7 -10.56 -14.75 24.63
N VAL A 8 -11.48 -13.92 24.12
CA VAL A 8 -12.75 -14.38 23.51
C VAL A 8 -12.48 -15.23 22.27
N LEU A 9 -11.55 -14.80 21.42
CA LEU A 9 -11.15 -15.50 20.22
C LEU A 9 -10.60 -16.89 20.53
N GLN A 10 -9.71 -17.00 21.52
CA GLN A 10 -9.17 -18.28 21.93
C GLN A 10 -10.26 -19.20 22.50
N ALA A 11 -11.22 -18.64 23.25
CA ALA A 11 -12.36 -19.41 23.73
C ALA A 11 -13.24 -19.92 22.58
N HIS A 12 -13.51 -19.10 21.56
CA HIS A 12 -14.24 -19.53 20.37
C HIS A 12 -13.53 -20.67 19.63
N LEU A 13 -12.20 -20.59 19.48
CA LEU A 13 -11.40 -21.64 18.84
C LEU A 13 -11.45 -22.95 19.63
N LEU A 14 -11.29 -22.88 20.95
CA LEU A 14 -11.37 -24.05 21.83
C LEU A 14 -12.75 -24.72 21.77
N GLU A 15 -13.83 -23.95 21.83
CA GLU A 15 -15.20 -24.46 21.73
C GLU A 15 -15.48 -25.06 20.34
N SER A 16 -15.03 -24.38 19.28
CA SER A 16 -15.23 -24.85 17.90
C SER A 16 -14.47 -26.13 17.55
N SER A 17 -13.43 -26.45 18.33
CA SER A 17 -12.60 -27.66 18.16
C SER A 17 -13.22 -28.89 18.82
N LYS A 18 -14.36 -28.76 19.51
CA LYS A 18 -15.13 -29.90 20.05
C LYS A 18 -15.87 -30.64 18.94
N ASN A 19 -16.08 -31.94 19.13
CA ASN A 19 -16.80 -32.78 18.16
C ASN A 19 -18.18 -32.19 17.81
N SER A 20 -18.52 -32.20 16.52
CA SER A 20 -19.79 -31.70 15.95
C SER A 20 -20.01 -30.19 15.96
N GLN A 21 -18.95 -29.38 16.16
CA GLN A 21 -18.99 -27.92 16.03
C GLN A 21 -18.45 -27.45 14.66
N VAL A 22 -18.51 -26.14 14.40
CA VAL A 22 -18.13 -25.50 13.12
C VAL A 22 -16.64 -25.64 12.74
N GLY A 23 -15.79 -26.09 13.67
CA GLY A 23 -14.35 -26.26 13.46
C GLY A 23 -13.54 -24.96 13.61
N PRO A 24 -12.23 -25.08 13.89
CA PRO A 24 -11.36 -23.92 14.10
C PRO A 24 -11.19 -23.05 12.84
N ALA A 25 -11.26 -23.65 11.64
CA ALA A 25 -11.16 -22.94 10.37
C ALA A 25 -12.23 -21.85 10.22
N ALA A 26 -13.50 -22.19 10.47
CA ALA A 26 -14.62 -21.25 10.35
C ALA A 26 -14.50 -20.07 11.34
N VAL A 27 -14.00 -20.33 12.55
CA VAL A 27 -13.77 -19.28 13.55
C VAL A 27 -12.61 -18.36 13.15
N LEU A 28 -11.51 -18.92 12.62
CA LEU A 28 -10.40 -18.13 12.11
C LEU A 28 -10.85 -17.25 10.92
N GLU A 29 -11.58 -17.82 9.97
CA GLU A 29 -12.10 -17.08 8.82
C GLU A 29 -13.00 -15.93 9.24
N PHE A 30 -13.94 -16.18 10.15
CA PHE A 30 -14.83 -15.16 10.70
C PHE A 30 -14.05 -13.99 11.31
N TRP A 31 -13.12 -14.27 12.23
CA TRP A 31 -12.38 -13.22 12.91
C TRP A 31 -11.43 -12.47 11.97
N VAL A 32 -10.77 -13.14 11.03
CA VAL A 32 -9.93 -12.50 10.02
C VAL A 32 -10.79 -11.58 9.13
N GLN A 33 -11.97 -12.01 8.71
CA GLN A 33 -12.89 -11.15 7.95
C GLN A 33 -13.32 -9.92 8.75
N VAL A 34 -13.69 -10.09 10.03
CA VAL A 34 -14.06 -8.96 10.90
C VAL A 34 -12.92 -7.96 11.02
N MET A 35 -11.68 -8.42 11.24
CA MET A 35 -10.51 -7.53 11.34
C MET A 35 -10.20 -6.84 10.01
N THR A 36 -10.34 -7.54 8.89
CA THR A 36 -10.02 -7.01 7.54
C THR A 36 -11.13 -6.16 6.93
N THR A 37 -12.30 -6.05 7.57
CA THR A 37 -13.40 -5.17 7.13
C THR A 37 -13.13 -3.70 7.46
N GLN A 38 -12.24 -3.42 8.40
CA GLN A 38 -11.88 -2.04 8.76
C GLN A 38 -10.92 -1.43 7.73
N ASP A 39 -11.14 -0.17 7.36
CA ASP A 39 -10.23 0.55 6.49
C ASP A 39 -8.84 0.66 7.15
N PHE A 40 -7.79 0.41 6.36
CA PHE A 40 -6.40 0.45 6.82
C PHE A 40 -6.10 -0.43 8.05
N TRP A 41 -6.83 -1.54 8.23
CA TRP A 41 -6.65 -2.49 9.35
C TRP A 41 -5.20 -2.89 9.61
N TYR A 42 -4.38 -2.99 8.56
CA TYR A 42 -2.96 -3.36 8.63
C TYR A 42 -2.05 -2.25 9.21
N ARG A 43 -2.58 -1.06 9.49
CA ARG A 43 -1.87 0.04 10.17
C ARG A 43 -2.18 0.12 11.67
N ASP A 44 -3.31 -0.44 12.08
CA ASP A 44 -3.73 -0.38 13.48
C ASP A 44 -2.96 -1.44 14.30
N LYS A 45 -2.15 -0.97 15.25
CA LYS A 45 -1.32 -1.85 16.11
C LYS A 45 -2.15 -2.82 16.94
N SER A 46 -3.36 -2.45 17.33
CA SER A 46 -4.27 -3.32 18.08
C SER A 46 -4.81 -4.43 17.19
N VAL A 47 -5.17 -4.09 15.95
CA VAL A 47 -5.63 -5.08 14.96
C VAL A 47 -4.50 -6.02 14.58
N LEU A 48 -3.29 -5.49 14.30
CA LEU A 48 -2.11 -6.30 14.02
C LEU A 48 -1.77 -7.25 15.17
N TYR A 49 -1.88 -6.80 16.42
CA TYR A 49 -1.69 -7.65 17.59
C TYR A 49 -2.71 -8.80 17.65
N ILE A 50 -3.98 -8.54 17.35
CA ILE A 50 -5.03 -9.58 17.30
C ILE A 50 -4.78 -10.53 16.11
N MET A 51 -4.42 -9.98 14.95
CA MET A 51 -4.06 -10.75 13.76
C MET A 51 -2.87 -11.68 14.01
N ASP A 52 -1.86 -11.23 14.77
CA ASP A 52 -0.74 -12.07 15.17
C ASP A 52 -1.20 -13.29 15.98
N HIS A 53 -2.13 -13.11 16.92
CA HIS A 53 -2.71 -14.21 17.69
C HIS A 53 -3.59 -15.14 16.82
N LEU A 54 -4.28 -14.60 15.82
CA LEU A 54 -5.01 -15.41 14.82
C LEU A 54 -4.05 -16.26 14.01
N CYS A 55 -2.94 -15.68 13.53
CA CYS A 55 -1.92 -16.38 12.77
C CYS A 55 -1.20 -17.44 13.62
N GLN A 56 -0.90 -17.13 14.89
CA GLN A 56 -0.37 -18.09 15.85
C GLN A 56 -1.31 -19.29 16.03
N ALA A 57 -2.60 -19.02 16.23
CA ALA A 57 -3.60 -20.07 16.35
C ALA A 57 -3.75 -20.88 15.06
N ALA A 58 -3.75 -20.23 13.90
CA ALA A 58 -3.83 -20.91 12.61
C ALA A 58 -2.72 -21.94 12.43
N VAL A 59 -1.48 -21.61 12.82
CA VAL A 59 -0.35 -22.57 12.78
C VAL A 59 -0.56 -23.72 13.78
N LEU A 60 -0.98 -23.42 15.01
CA LEU A 60 -1.24 -24.47 16.02
C LEU A 60 -2.34 -25.46 15.60
N TYR A 61 -3.41 -24.96 14.98
CA TYR A 61 -4.54 -25.77 14.51
C TYR A 61 -4.34 -26.34 13.10
N LYS A 62 -3.20 -26.05 12.45
CA LYS A 62 -2.89 -26.46 11.06
C LYS A 62 -3.95 -25.97 10.06
N GLN A 63 -4.33 -24.70 10.19
CA GLN A 63 -5.33 -24.00 9.38
C GLN A 63 -4.74 -22.72 8.76
N GLU A 64 -3.45 -22.72 8.42
CA GLU A 64 -2.79 -21.55 7.83
C GLU A 64 -3.44 -21.14 6.49
N GLU A 65 -3.88 -22.13 5.71
CA GLU A 65 -4.44 -21.93 4.37
C GLU A 65 -5.69 -21.03 4.38
N CYS A 66 -6.59 -21.18 5.37
CA CYS A 66 -7.81 -20.37 5.42
C CYS A 66 -7.51 -18.88 5.66
N VAL A 67 -6.54 -18.59 6.54
CA VAL A 67 -6.08 -17.23 6.81
C VAL A 67 -5.33 -16.68 5.60
N GLN A 68 -4.41 -17.45 5.02
CA GLN A 68 -3.64 -17.04 3.85
C GLN A 68 -4.53 -16.72 2.64
N LYS A 69 -5.58 -17.52 2.40
CA LYS A 69 -6.53 -17.30 1.30
C LYS A 69 -7.25 -15.96 1.43
N LEU A 70 -7.73 -15.61 2.63
CA LEU A 70 -8.39 -14.33 2.89
C LEU A 70 -7.41 -13.15 2.74
N LEU A 71 -6.20 -13.27 3.27
CA LEU A 71 -5.16 -12.24 3.12
C LEU A 71 -4.76 -12.07 1.64
N TYR A 72 -4.64 -13.16 0.89
CA TYR A 72 -4.34 -13.12 -0.53
C TYR A 72 -5.46 -12.43 -1.34
N GLN A 73 -6.72 -12.65 -0.98
CA GLN A 73 -7.84 -11.93 -1.59
C GLN A 73 -7.76 -10.42 -1.33
N GLN A 74 -7.47 -10.01 -0.09
CA GLN A 74 -7.27 -8.60 0.24
C GLN A 74 -6.06 -8.01 -0.52
N HIS A 75 -4.99 -8.80 -0.68
CA HIS A 75 -3.80 -8.38 -1.40
C HIS A 75 -4.08 -8.20 -2.90
N LYS A 76 -4.86 -9.09 -3.51
CA LYS A 76 -5.33 -8.94 -4.91
C LYS A 76 -6.18 -7.67 -5.09
N ASN A 77 -7.08 -7.39 -4.16
CA ASN A 77 -7.87 -6.16 -4.17
C ASN A 77 -6.96 -4.93 -4.09
N ALA A 78 -5.96 -4.95 -3.20
CA ALA A 78 -4.99 -3.86 -3.06
C ALA A 78 -4.10 -3.69 -4.31
N LEU A 79 -3.75 -4.79 -5.00
CA LEU A 79 -3.00 -4.79 -6.27
C LEU A 79 -3.81 -4.27 -7.47
N GLY A 80 -5.09 -3.94 -7.29
CA GLY A 80 -5.96 -3.52 -8.39
C GLY A 80 -6.28 -4.65 -9.38
N HIS A 81 -6.08 -5.92 -9.00
CA HIS A 81 -6.55 -7.06 -9.80
C HIS A 81 -8.06 -7.18 -9.67
N HIS A 82 -8.77 -6.39 -10.47
CA HIS A 82 -10.20 -6.56 -10.69
C HIS A 82 -10.41 -7.64 -11.74
N GLY A 83 -10.83 -8.83 -11.31
CA GLY A 83 -11.44 -9.78 -12.24
C GLY A 83 -12.67 -9.14 -12.90
N ASP A 84 -12.75 -9.25 -14.22
CA ASP A 84 -13.88 -8.88 -15.10
C ASP A 84 -14.73 -7.68 -14.66
N ARG A 85 -14.33 -6.44 -15.02
CA ARG A 85 -15.27 -5.30 -15.18
C ARG A 85 -14.65 -4.06 -15.84
N GLY A 86 -15.36 -3.51 -16.84
CA GLY A 86 -15.28 -2.12 -17.37
C GLY A 86 -14.05 -1.75 -18.19
N LEU A 87 -14.23 -1.22 -19.41
CA LEU A 87 -13.13 -0.75 -20.27
C LEU A 87 -12.34 0.45 -19.67
N LEU A 88 -12.86 1.15 -18.66
CA LEU A 88 -12.15 2.26 -17.99
C LEU A 88 -11.49 1.87 -16.67
N SER A 89 -11.70 0.65 -16.14
CA SER A 89 -11.04 0.20 -14.90
C SER A 89 -9.54 -0.05 -15.07
N SER A 90 -9.07 -0.19 -16.31
CA SER A 90 -7.65 -0.37 -16.66
C SER A 90 -6.77 0.86 -16.39
N PHE A 91 -7.33 1.99 -15.93
CA PHE A 91 -6.60 3.25 -15.77
C PHE A 91 -6.52 3.79 -14.33
N VAL A 92 -7.00 3.04 -13.33
CA VAL A 92 -6.79 3.37 -11.90
C VAL A 92 -5.35 3.04 -11.44
N GLY A 93 -4.49 2.59 -12.35
CA GLY A 93 -3.11 2.20 -12.06
C GLY A 93 -2.08 3.34 -11.98
N TRP A 94 -2.47 4.61 -12.17
CA TRP A 94 -1.49 5.71 -12.12
C TRP A 94 -1.95 6.88 -11.23
N PHE A 95 -1.03 7.30 -10.34
CA PHE A 95 -1.14 8.27 -9.25
C PHE A 95 -1.66 7.78 -7.89
N VAL A 96 -1.15 6.63 -7.42
CA VAL A 96 -0.63 6.57 -6.04
C VAL A 96 0.89 6.71 -6.13
N ALA A 97 1.45 7.63 -5.37
CA ALA A 97 2.88 7.90 -5.36
C ALA A 97 3.69 6.62 -5.08
N GLY A 98 4.50 6.20 -6.06
CA GLY A 98 5.44 5.09 -5.95
C GLY A 98 4.87 3.76 -6.46
N ASN A 99 5.49 3.22 -7.52
CA ASN A 99 5.34 1.82 -7.95
C ASN A 99 5.84 0.89 -6.83
N VAL A 100 5.06 0.72 -5.77
CA VAL A 100 5.34 -0.21 -4.69
C VAL A 100 4.20 -1.19 -4.67
N THR A 101 4.51 -2.48 -4.81
CA THR A 101 3.55 -3.53 -4.52
C THR A 101 2.98 -3.31 -3.11
N PRO A 102 1.66 -3.20 -2.96
CA PRO A 102 1.03 -3.00 -1.66
C PRO A 102 1.40 -4.17 -0.75
N SER A 103 1.69 -3.89 0.51
CA SER A 103 1.99 -4.91 1.51
C SER A 103 1.26 -4.57 2.79
N PHE A 104 0.80 -5.60 3.51
CA PHE A 104 0.25 -5.44 4.85
C PHE A 104 1.32 -5.22 5.92
N ILE A 105 2.59 -5.16 5.52
CA ILE A 105 3.71 -4.78 6.37
C ILE A 105 4.29 -3.49 5.79
N GLU A 106 4.01 -2.37 6.45
CA GLU A 106 4.39 -1.04 5.97
C GLU A 106 5.90 -0.83 5.93
N GLY A 107 6.61 -1.30 6.97
CA GLY A 107 8.06 -1.22 7.09
C GLY A 107 8.82 -2.41 6.49
N ASN A 108 10.09 -2.56 6.87
CA ASN A 108 10.93 -3.67 6.41
C ASN A 108 10.57 -5.00 7.08
N ALA A 109 10.07 -4.96 8.32
CA ALA A 109 9.72 -6.11 9.15
C ALA A 109 8.80 -5.69 10.32
N LEU A 110 8.13 -6.65 10.97
CA LEU A 110 7.45 -6.44 12.25
C LEU A 110 8.15 -7.27 13.35
N PRO A 111 8.77 -6.64 14.35
CA PRO A 111 9.50 -7.35 15.41
C PRO A 111 8.57 -7.95 16.49
N ARG A 112 7.32 -7.48 16.59
CA ARG A 112 6.36 -7.92 17.61
C ARG A 112 5.36 -8.91 17.03
N GLU A 113 4.82 -8.60 15.85
CA GLU A 113 3.80 -9.41 15.17
C GLU A 113 4.46 -10.39 14.17
N VAL A 114 5.25 -11.32 14.72
CA VAL A 114 6.07 -12.25 13.93
C VAL A 114 5.22 -13.35 13.27
N TRP A 115 4.16 -13.84 13.93
CA TRP A 115 3.25 -14.84 13.35
C TRP A 115 2.45 -14.26 12.20
N PHE A 116 2.00 -13.01 12.34
CA PHE A 116 1.38 -12.27 11.24
C PHE A 116 2.36 -12.08 10.08
N SER A 117 3.59 -11.64 10.39
CA SER A 117 4.63 -11.47 9.36
C SER A 117 4.94 -12.75 8.62
N TRP A 118 5.00 -13.89 9.32
CA TRP A 118 5.20 -15.20 8.72
C TRP A 118 4.14 -15.53 7.67
N LEU A 119 2.85 -15.38 7.99
CA LEU A 119 1.77 -15.68 7.04
C LEU A 119 1.68 -14.66 5.90
N VAL A 120 1.88 -13.37 6.18
CA VAL A 120 1.87 -12.33 5.14
C VAL A 120 3.01 -12.52 4.15
N LEU A 121 4.24 -12.74 4.61
CA LEU A 121 5.38 -12.98 3.72
C LEU A 121 5.24 -14.30 2.94
N SER A 122 4.68 -15.34 3.55
CA SER A 122 4.39 -16.60 2.86
C SER A 122 3.32 -16.43 1.77
N MET A 123 2.32 -15.59 2.02
CA MET A 123 1.31 -15.24 1.02
C MET A 123 1.91 -14.36 -0.10
N GLU A 124 2.69 -13.34 0.25
CA GLU A 124 3.34 -12.45 -0.73
C GLU A 124 4.36 -13.22 -1.61
N SER A 125 4.98 -14.29 -1.09
CA SER A 125 5.83 -15.15 -1.92
C SER A 125 5.10 -15.84 -3.06
N LEU A 126 3.79 -16.10 -2.92
CA LEU A 126 2.96 -16.64 -4.00
C LEU A 126 2.92 -15.67 -5.19
N PHE A 127 2.85 -14.37 -4.95
CA PHE A 127 2.87 -13.38 -6.03
C PHE A 127 4.20 -13.40 -6.81
N GLU A 128 5.32 -13.51 -6.11
CA GLU A 128 6.65 -13.56 -6.74
C GLU A 128 6.85 -14.86 -7.56
N GLU A 129 6.20 -15.95 -7.16
CA GLU A 129 6.16 -17.22 -7.87
C GLU A 129 5.19 -17.20 -9.06
N ASP A 130 3.95 -16.77 -8.86
CA ASP A 130 2.91 -16.66 -9.90
C ASP A 130 3.33 -15.71 -11.04
N SER A 131 3.98 -14.59 -10.69
CA SER A 131 4.47 -13.61 -11.67
C SER A 131 5.73 -14.05 -12.43
N GLN A 132 6.38 -15.15 -12.02
CA GLN A 132 7.67 -15.60 -12.53
C GLN A 132 8.79 -14.54 -12.42
N LEU A 133 8.61 -13.54 -11.55
CA LEU A 133 9.51 -12.40 -11.42
C LEU A 133 10.90 -12.82 -10.95
N ARG A 134 10.98 -13.62 -9.89
CA ARG A 134 12.26 -14.11 -9.34
C ARG A 134 13.02 -14.96 -10.37
N PRO A 135 12.44 -16.02 -10.95
CA PRO A 135 13.11 -16.80 -11.99
C PRO A 135 13.63 -15.93 -13.16
N CYS A 136 12.84 -14.97 -13.63
CA CYS A 136 13.27 -14.06 -14.70
C CYS A 136 14.41 -13.14 -14.27
N MET A 137 14.36 -12.58 -13.06
CA MET A 137 15.42 -11.73 -12.52
C MET A 137 16.73 -12.50 -12.35
N GLU A 138 16.67 -13.72 -11.81
CA GLU A 138 17.83 -14.59 -11.66
C GLU A 138 18.46 -14.93 -13.02
N HIS A 139 17.64 -15.20 -14.03
CA HIS A 139 18.11 -15.44 -15.40
C HIS A 139 18.84 -14.22 -15.98
N GLU A 140 18.31 -13.00 -15.82
CA GLU A 140 19.00 -11.77 -16.26
C GLU A 140 20.33 -11.57 -15.50
N MET A 141 20.37 -11.87 -14.19
CA MET A 141 21.58 -11.76 -13.37
C MET A 141 22.64 -12.81 -13.73
N LEU A 142 22.23 -14.01 -14.13
CA LEU A 142 23.14 -15.07 -14.56
C LEU A 142 23.66 -14.85 -15.98
N SER A 143 22.81 -14.35 -16.89
CA SER A 143 23.17 -14.10 -18.29
C SER A 143 24.17 -12.94 -18.44
N ASN A 144 24.20 -12.01 -17.48
CA ASN A 144 25.18 -10.91 -17.46
C ASN A 144 25.67 -10.67 -16.03
N THR A 145 26.89 -11.17 -15.76
CA THR A 145 27.54 -11.06 -14.45
C THR A 145 27.84 -9.63 -14.01
N GLY A 146 27.88 -8.66 -14.94
CA GLY A 146 28.06 -7.24 -14.64
C GLY A 146 26.79 -6.50 -14.20
N LEU A 147 25.60 -7.11 -14.32
CA LEU A 147 24.36 -6.46 -13.90
C LEU A 147 24.21 -6.46 -12.38
N SER A 148 23.81 -5.30 -11.86
CA SER A 148 23.34 -5.16 -10.48
C SER A 148 21.94 -5.76 -10.30
N PRO A 149 21.54 -6.17 -9.08
CA PRO A 149 20.19 -6.62 -8.78
C PRO A 149 19.10 -5.62 -9.20
N GLU A 150 19.33 -4.32 -8.99
CA GLU A 150 18.41 -3.26 -9.41
C GLU A 150 18.19 -3.23 -10.92
N GLN A 151 19.26 -3.40 -11.70
CA GLN A 151 19.19 -3.41 -13.16
C GLN A 151 18.52 -4.70 -13.68
N ALA A 152 18.83 -5.84 -13.08
CA ALA A 152 18.20 -7.11 -13.44
C ALA A 152 16.70 -7.12 -13.13
N LEU A 153 16.30 -6.57 -11.98
CA LEU A 153 14.88 -6.42 -11.63
C LEU A 153 14.15 -5.55 -12.66
N LYS A 154 14.71 -4.40 -13.04
CA LYS A 154 14.11 -3.52 -14.07
C LYS A 154 13.95 -4.24 -15.41
N LYS A 155 14.95 -5.03 -15.83
CA LYS A 155 14.86 -5.82 -17.07
C LYS A 155 13.81 -6.91 -16.98
N ALA A 156 13.75 -7.64 -15.87
CA ALA A 156 12.74 -8.68 -15.64
C ALA A 156 11.32 -8.08 -15.65
N GLN A 157 11.12 -6.93 -15.01
CA GLN A 157 9.84 -6.20 -15.02
C GLN A 157 9.43 -5.78 -16.44
N GLN A 158 10.36 -5.25 -17.23
CA GLN A 158 10.11 -4.88 -18.63
C GLN A 158 9.78 -6.11 -19.50
N ARG A 159 10.48 -7.22 -19.30
CA ARG A 159 10.30 -8.47 -20.04
C ARG A 159 8.95 -9.14 -19.74
N LEU A 160 8.56 -9.16 -18.46
CA LEU A 160 7.32 -9.75 -17.99
C LEU A 160 6.11 -8.83 -18.15
N LYS A 161 6.32 -7.55 -18.47
CA LYS A 161 5.26 -6.53 -18.64
C LYS A 161 4.31 -6.48 -17.43
N LEU A 162 4.86 -6.57 -16.21
CA LEU A 162 4.04 -6.56 -14.99
C LEU A 162 3.34 -5.21 -14.82
N HIS A 163 2.01 -5.25 -14.64
CA HIS A 163 1.19 -4.06 -14.39
C HIS A 163 1.55 -3.38 -13.06
N VAL A 164 1.91 -4.17 -12.04
CA VAL A 164 2.43 -3.68 -10.75
C VAL A 164 3.81 -4.28 -10.53
N ALA A 165 4.80 -3.41 -10.29
CA ALA A 165 6.20 -3.80 -10.22
C ALA A 165 6.75 -3.58 -8.80
N PRO A 166 7.25 -4.62 -8.09
CA PRO A 166 7.82 -4.44 -6.76
C PRO A 166 9.15 -3.68 -6.82
N SER A 167 9.44 -2.86 -5.81
CA SER A 167 10.80 -2.33 -5.63
C SER A 167 11.76 -3.45 -5.21
N LEU A 168 13.07 -3.25 -5.38
CA LEU A 168 14.06 -4.26 -4.98
C LEU A 168 13.93 -4.70 -3.52
N GLN A 169 13.72 -3.76 -2.59
CA GLN A 169 13.52 -4.05 -1.17
C GLN A 169 12.28 -4.91 -0.87
N ARG A 170 11.34 -5.01 -1.82
CA ARG A 170 10.12 -5.81 -1.70
C ARG A 170 10.29 -7.23 -2.22
N MET A 171 11.44 -7.58 -2.81
CA MET A 171 11.77 -8.96 -3.16
C MET A 171 11.86 -9.82 -1.90
N MET A 172 11.30 -11.03 -1.93
CA MET A 172 11.17 -11.90 -0.76
C MET A 172 12.51 -12.18 -0.07
N ILE A 173 13.63 -12.23 -0.81
CA ILE A 173 14.95 -12.45 -0.23
C ILE A 173 15.36 -11.38 0.79
N TYR A 174 15.05 -10.10 0.53
CA TYR A 174 15.34 -9.01 1.47
C TYR A 174 14.28 -8.90 2.56
N ARG A 175 13.02 -9.21 2.22
CA ARG A 175 11.92 -9.21 3.19
C ARG A 175 12.13 -10.23 4.31
N TRP A 176 12.48 -11.46 3.94
CA TRP A 176 12.81 -12.51 4.90
C TRP A 176 14.11 -12.20 5.66
N ALA A 177 15.11 -11.58 5.01
CA ALA A 177 16.32 -11.11 5.69
C ALA A 177 16.01 -10.09 6.80
N HIS A 178 15.24 -9.05 6.49
CA HIS A 178 14.86 -8.04 7.49
C HIS A 178 13.97 -8.63 8.59
N GLN A 179 13.06 -9.55 8.27
CA GLN A 179 12.27 -10.24 9.27
C GLN A 179 13.13 -11.12 10.18
N ALA A 180 14.15 -11.81 9.65
CA ALA A 180 15.09 -12.61 10.44
C ALA A 180 15.89 -11.76 11.44
N LEU A 181 16.32 -10.55 11.03
CA LEU A 181 16.99 -9.60 11.92
C LEU A 181 16.06 -9.02 12.99
N ALA A 182 14.83 -8.69 12.62
CA ALA A 182 13.86 -8.06 13.53
C ALA A 182 13.25 -9.04 14.54
N THR A 183 13.27 -10.34 14.25
CA THR A 183 12.66 -11.36 15.10
C THR A 183 13.49 -11.57 16.39
N PRO A 184 12.85 -11.53 17.59
CA PRO A 184 13.54 -11.77 18.85
C PRO A 184 14.20 -13.15 18.93
N ALA A 185 15.35 -13.25 19.61
CA ALA A 185 16.14 -14.48 19.71
C ALA A 185 15.39 -15.62 20.40
N ASP A 186 14.47 -15.29 21.31
CA ASP A 186 13.64 -16.25 22.03
C ASP A 186 12.32 -16.58 21.32
N HIS A 187 12.04 -15.98 20.16
CA HIS A 187 10.77 -16.18 19.48
C HIS A 187 10.70 -17.57 18.81
N PRO A 188 9.63 -18.38 19.03
CA PRO A 188 9.55 -19.77 18.56
C PRO A 188 9.59 -19.94 17.03
N LEU A 189 9.15 -18.93 16.27
CA LEU A 189 9.22 -18.96 14.79
C LEU A 189 10.61 -18.66 14.21
N LEU A 190 11.56 -18.14 14.99
CA LEU A 190 12.83 -17.66 14.46
C LEU A 190 13.57 -18.69 13.58
N PRO A 191 13.67 -19.99 13.95
CA PRO A 191 14.32 -20.99 13.10
C PRO A 191 13.67 -21.11 11.70
N LEU A 192 12.34 -20.99 11.63
CA LEU A 192 11.58 -21.11 10.39
C LEU A 192 11.73 -19.87 9.51
N VAL A 193 11.79 -18.68 10.11
CA VAL A 193 12.09 -17.43 9.40
C VAL A 193 13.46 -17.52 8.73
N TRP A 194 14.47 -18.04 9.44
CA TRP A 194 15.80 -18.30 8.88
C TRP A 194 15.78 -19.38 7.79
N GLN A 195 15.00 -20.44 7.98
CA GLN A 195 14.80 -21.48 6.96
C GLN A 195 14.31 -20.86 5.63
N LYS A 196 13.27 -20.01 5.67
CA LYS A 196 12.73 -19.32 4.48
C LYS A 196 13.76 -18.40 3.82
N PHE A 197 14.52 -17.63 4.61
CA PHE A 197 15.59 -16.80 4.06
C PHE A 197 16.67 -17.66 3.36
N LEU A 198 17.13 -18.73 4.00
CA LEU A 198 18.19 -19.60 3.46
C LEU A 198 17.74 -20.38 2.22
N GLN A 199 16.46 -20.74 2.11
CA GLN A 199 15.87 -21.30 0.89
C GLN A 199 16.00 -20.36 -0.31
N LEU A 200 15.92 -19.04 -0.09
CA LEU A 200 16.10 -18.04 -1.14
C LEU A 200 17.58 -17.75 -1.40
N TYR A 201 18.40 -17.69 -0.35
CA TYR A 201 19.83 -17.37 -0.46
C TYR A 201 20.67 -18.52 -1.04
N LEU A 202 20.37 -19.76 -0.68
CA LEU A 202 21.08 -20.96 -1.15
C LEU A 202 20.36 -21.64 -2.33
N ARG A 203 19.41 -20.95 -2.96
CA ARG A 203 18.72 -21.45 -4.14
C ARG A 203 19.73 -21.66 -5.27
N GLN A 204 19.64 -22.82 -5.92
CA GLN A 204 20.30 -23.09 -7.19
C GLN A 204 19.28 -22.91 -8.32
N PRO A 205 19.43 -21.90 -9.18
CA PRO A 205 18.55 -21.72 -10.33
C PRO A 205 18.63 -22.96 -11.25
N GLY A 206 17.49 -23.62 -11.49
CA GLY A 206 17.43 -24.90 -12.20
C GLY A 206 17.46 -24.79 -13.74
N PRO A 207 17.44 -25.95 -14.45
CA PRO A 207 17.42 -26.02 -15.92
C PRO A 207 16.07 -25.66 -16.57
N GLU A 208 15.10 -25.18 -15.79
CA GLU A 208 13.78 -24.71 -16.21
C GLU A 208 13.83 -23.51 -17.19
N PHE A 209 15.00 -22.92 -17.38
CA PHE A 209 15.35 -22.06 -18.50
C PHE A 209 16.24 -22.84 -19.47
N GLY A 210 15.65 -23.48 -20.48
CA GLY A 210 16.29 -24.42 -21.41
C GLY A 210 17.47 -23.92 -22.26
N TYR A 211 18.15 -22.83 -21.88
CA TYR A 211 19.30 -22.24 -22.58
C TYR A 211 20.33 -21.57 -21.66
N LEU A 212 20.39 -21.88 -20.36
CA LEU A 212 21.50 -21.38 -19.52
C LEU A 212 22.82 -22.10 -19.91
N PRO A 213 23.95 -21.37 -20.03
CA PRO A 213 25.25 -22.00 -20.19
C PRO A 213 25.50 -22.95 -19.03
N MET A 214 26.14 -24.10 -19.30
CA MET A 214 26.57 -25.12 -18.31
C MET A 214 27.49 -24.59 -17.17
N GLU A 215 27.64 -23.28 -17.01
CA GLU A 215 28.64 -22.60 -16.19
C GLU A 215 28.07 -22.00 -14.89
N ALA A 216 26.76 -21.84 -14.74
CA ALA A 216 26.13 -21.35 -13.50
C ALA A 216 25.91 -22.49 -12.49
N LYS A 217 26.98 -22.96 -11.85
CA LYS A 217 26.97 -24.16 -10.99
C LYS A 217 26.74 -23.88 -9.49
N GLY A 218 26.79 -22.62 -9.03
CA GLY A 218 26.65 -22.23 -7.61
C GLY A 218 25.29 -21.67 -7.22
N CYS A 219 25.11 -21.33 -5.94
CA CYS A 219 23.92 -20.64 -5.44
C CYS A 219 23.86 -19.17 -5.91
N ILE A 220 22.65 -18.62 -6.02
CA ILE A 220 22.44 -17.25 -6.51
C ILE A 220 22.49 -16.17 -5.41
N GLY A 221 22.32 -16.52 -4.14
CA GLY A 221 22.08 -15.56 -3.05
C GLY A 221 23.09 -14.43 -2.96
N LYS A 222 24.39 -14.73 -3.05
CA LYS A 222 25.43 -13.70 -2.98
C LYS A 222 25.26 -12.60 -4.04
N ARG A 223 24.73 -12.94 -5.22
CA ARG A 223 24.52 -11.98 -6.31
C ARG A 223 23.52 -10.88 -5.91
N TYR A 224 22.53 -11.20 -5.08
CA TYR A 224 21.59 -10.20 -4.54
C TYR A 224 22.28 -9.19 -3.61
N PHE A 225 23.30 -9.59 -2.86
CA PHE A 225 23.93 -8.74 -1.84
C PHE A 225 25.22 -8.03 -2.32
N GLN A 226 25.45 -7.91 -3.64
CA GLN A 226 26.68 -7.34 -4.19
C GLN A 226 26.80 -5.81 -4.09
N SER A 227 25.68 -5.10 -4.07
CA SER A 227 25.66 -3.64 -3.87
C SER A 227 26.16 -3.28 -2.47
N SER A 228 26.83 -2.14 -2.31
CA SER A 228 27.38 -1.69 -1.01
C SER A 228 26.34 -1.58 0.12
N THR A 229 25.10 -1.20 -0.20
CA THR A 229 23.97 -1.12 0.75
C THR A 229 23.56 -2.49 1.28
N HIS A 230 23.36 -3.48 0.39
CA HIS A 230 22.98 -4.84 0.78
C HIS A 230 24.15 -5.66 1.34
N ALA A 231 25.40 -5.34 1.00
CA ALA A 231 26.56 -6.01 1.59
C ALA A 231 26.62 -5.82 3.13
N GLY A 232 26.19 -4.66 3.63
CA GLY A 232 26.04 -4.41 5.07
C GLY A 232 24.99 -5.31 5.70
N LEU A 233 23.83 -5.48 5.05
CA LEU A 233 22.75 -6.35 5.51
C LEU A 233 23.20 -7.82 5.65
N LEU A 234 23.98 -8.34 4.71
CA LEU A 234 24.52 -9.70 4.80
C LEU A 234 25.48 -9.87 5.99
N LYS A 235 26.27 -8.84 6.31
CA LYS A 235 27.15 -8.83 7.49
C LYS A 235 26.34 -8.83 8.78
N GLU A 236 25.27 -8.05 8.85
CA GLU A 236 24.34 -8.05 10.00
C GLU A 236 23.68 -9.41 10.20
N LEU A 237 23.26 -10.08 9.12
CA LEU A 237 22.69 -11.43 9.18
C LEU A 237 23.69 -12.45 9.75
N LYS A 238 24.95 -12.41 9.32
CA LYS A 238 26.01 -13.28 9.85
C LYS A 238 26.21 -13.05 11.35
N GLN A 239 26.32 -11.79 11.76
CA GLN A 239 26.45 -11.41 13.17
C GLN A 239 25.24 -11.89 13.98
N ARG A 240 24.03 -11.75 13.44
CA ARG A 240 22.80 -12.16 14.09
C ARG A 240 22.74 -13.66 14.38
N LEU A 241 23.22 -14.51 13.47
CA LEU A 241 23.28 -15.96 13.69
C LEU A 241 24.18 -16.34 14.88
N VAL A 242 25.31 -15.64 15.04
CA VAL A 242 26.21 -15.82 16.19
C VAL A 242 25.50 -15.40 17.48
N GLU A 243 24.88 -14.22 17.51
CA GLU A 243 24.15 -13.72 18.70
C GLU A 243 23.04 -14.67 19.14
N VAL A 244 22.26 -15.20 18.20
CA VAL A 244 21.16 -16.12 18.48
C VAL A 244 21.70 -17.46 18.98
N SER A 245 22.78 -17.97 18.39
CA SER A 245 23.46 -19.17 18.87
C SER A 245 23.98 -18.99 20.30
N ASP A 246 24.63 -17.87 20.60
CA ASP A 246 25.11 -17.53 21.95
C ASP A 246 23.97 -17.42 22.96
N PHE A 247 22.83 -16.83 22.55
CA PHE A 247 21.62 -16.77 23.38
C PHE A 247 21.11 -18.16 23.76
N HIS A 248 20.92 -19.07 22.79
CA HIS A 248 20.45 -20.42 23.11
C HIS A 248 21.50 -21.24 23.87
N HIS A 249 22.79 -21.01 23.63
CA HIS A 249 23.86 -21.65 24.40
C HIS A 249 23.85 -21.20 25.86
N ALA A 250 23.70 -19.89 26.12
CA ALA A 250 23.54 -19.36 27.47
C ALA A 250 22.28 -19.91 28.17
N ALA A 251 21.14 -19.92 27.46
CA ALA A 251 19.88 -20.46 27.98
C ALA A 251 19.97 -21.96 28.31
N SER A 252 20.65 -22.75 27.47
CA SER A 252 20.87 -24.20 27.72
C SER A 252 21.68 -24.49 28.99
N LYS A 253 22.54 -23.54 29.40
CA LYS A 253 23.38 -23.65 30.61
C LYS A 253 22.68 -23.11 31.85
N ALA A 254 21.89 -22.04 31.70
CA ALA A 254 21.17 -21.41 32.80
C ALA A 254 20.16 -22.36 33.47
N ILE A 255 19.58 -23.30 32.72
CA ILE A 255 18.57 -24.25 33.22
C ILE A 255 19.21 -25.42 34.00
N LYS A 256 20.52 -25.67 33.84
CA LYS A 256 21.23 -26.78 34.51
C LYS A 256 21.76 -26.44 35.91
N VAL A 257 21.59 -25.21 36.39
CA VAL A 257 21.97 -24.81 37.75
C VAL A 257 20.76 -25.03 38.66
N PRO A 258 20.72 -26.08 39.50
CA PRO A 258 19.71 -26.15 40.54
C PRO A 258 19.93 -24.96 41.47
N SER A 259 18.89 -24.16 41.69
CA SER A 259 18.90 -23.08 42.67
C SER A 259 19.06 -23.66 44.07
N SER A 260 20.30 -23.88 44.49
CA SER A 260 20.66 -24.19 45.86
C SER A 260 20.64 -22.90 46.69
N THR A 261 19.44 -22.49 47.13
CA THR A 261 19.14 -21.81 48.41
C THR A 261 17.78 -21.13 48.31
N CYS A 262 16.77 -21.73 48.93
CA CYS A 262 15.74 -21.05 49.73
C CYS A 262 14.90 -22.12 50.41
N GLU A 263 15.45 -22.69 51.50
CA GLU A 263 14.60 -23.19 52.57
C GLU A 263 13.97 -21.97 53.24
N THR A 264 12.76 -21.61 52.81
CA THR A 264 11.73 -20.95 53.63
C THR A 264 10.49 -20.84 52.77
N GLY A 265 9.43 -21.53 53.20
CA GLY A 265 8.20 -21.66 52.45
C GLY A 265 7.50 -20.32 52.26
N HIS A 266 7.47 -19.84 51.01
CA HIS A 266 6.34 -19.11 50.43
C HIS A 266 6.40 -19.35 48.91
N ALA A 267 5.62 -20.32 48.45
CA ALA A 267 5.45 -20.57 47.02
C ALA A 267 4.72 -19.37 46.38
N SER A 268 5.47 -18.51 45.69
CA SER A 268 4.91 -17.58 44.70
C SER A 268 4.28 -18.41 43.57
N PRO A 269 3.03 -18.17 43.14
CA PRO A 269 2.35 -18.98 42.13
C PRO A 269 2.69 -18.60 40.68
N HIS A 270 3.73 -17.80 40.44
CA HIS A 270 4.13 -17.41 39.09
C HIS A 270 5.49 -18.02 38.72
N PRO A 271 5.52 -19.08 37.88
CA PRO A 271 6.74 -19.44 37.19
C PRO A 271 7.10 -18.29 36.25
N SER A 272 8.29 -17.72 36.43
CA SER A 272 8.87 -16.72 35.54
C SER A 272 8.90 -17.29 34.11
N THR A 273 8.34 -16.56 33.14
CA THR A 273 8.28 -16.93 31.70
C THR A 273 9.63 -17.17 31.03
N GLN A 274 10.74 -17.03 31.75
CA GLN A 274 12.11 -17.16 31.23
C GLN A 274 12.61 -18.60 31.07
N TYR A 275 11.84 -19.63 31.48
CA TYR A 275 12.34 -21.01 31.58
C TYR A 275 11.36 -22.09 31.07
N MET A 276 10.70 -21.87 29.93
CA MET A 276 9.75 -22.86 29.39
C MET A 276 10.30 -23.68 28.21
N THR A 277 11.26 -23.16 27.45
CA THR A 277 11.88 -23.91 26.35
C THR A 277 12.83 -24.97 26.92
N SER A 278 12.69 -26.22 26.45
CA SER A 278 13.49 -27.33 27.00
C SER A 278 15.00 -27.13 26.74
N PRO A 279 15.87 -27.49 27.70
CA PRO A 279 17.32 -27.43 27.51
C PRO A 279 17.79 -28.19 26.27
N GLU A 280 17.13 -29.31 25.96
CA GLU A 280 17.40 -30.16 24.78
C GLU A 280 17.12 -29.39 23.49
N LEU A 281 15.97 -28.70 23.42
CA LEU A 281 15.63 -27.87 22.26
C LEU A 281 16.62 -26.70 22.12
N HIS A 282 17.04 -26.07 23.21
CA HIS A 282 18.10 -25.05 23.16
C HIS A 282 19.41 -25.59 22.57
N VAL A 283 19.82 -26.81 22.93
CA VAL A 283 21.03 -27.44 22.36
C VAL A 283 20.88 -27.70 20.86
N GLU A 284 19.72 -28.20 20.42
CA GLU A 284 19.43 -28.40 19.00
C GLU A 284 19.38 -27.08 18.22
N LEU A 285 18.86 -26.01 18.82
CA LEU A 285 18.85 -24.67 18.23
C LEU A 285 20.26 -24.08 18.10
N VAL A 286 21.13 -24.24 19.10
CA VAL A 286 22.56 -23.87 18.99
C VAL A 286 23.20 -24.57 17.79
N ARG A 287 22.95 -25.88 17.65
CA ARG A 287 23.48 -26.67 16.54
C ARG A 287 22.94 -26.16 15.20
N LEU A 288 21.65 -25.89 15.11
CA LEU A 288 21.00 -25.39 13.90
C LEU A 288 21.53 -24.03 13.46
N PHE A 289 21.57 -23.04 14.37
CA PHE A 289 22.05 -21.70 14.03
C PHE A 289 23.56 -21.67 13.71
N SER A 290 24.34 -22.57 14.32
CA SER A 290 25.75 -22.77 13.96
C SER A 290 25.89 -23.31 12.53
N VAL A 291 25.04 -24.26 12.13
CA VAL A 291 24.99 -24.78 10.76
C VAL A 291 24.61 -23.66 9.77
N PHE A 292 23.61 -22.83 10.10
CA PHE A 292 23.22 -21.69 9.29
C PHE A 292 24.35 -20.66 9.12
N ALA A 293 25.12 -20.40 10.18
CA ALA A 293 26.28 -19.51 10.12
C ALA A 293 27.33 -20.05 9.14
N VAL A 294 27.65 -21.35 9.23
CA VAL A 294 28.58 -22.02 8.31
C VAL A 294 28.11 -21.89 6.86
N TRP A 295 26.82 -22.11 6.58
CA TRP A 295 26.29 -21.97 5.21
C TRP A 295 26.37 -20.55 4.66
N LEU A 296 26.15 -19.54 5.52
CA LEU A 296 26.18 -18.14 5.11
C LEU A 296 27.62 -17.62 4.94
N GLU A 297 28.58 -18.21 5.65
CA GLU A 297 30.00 -17.89 5.59
C GLU A 297 30.75 -18.56 4.43
N ASP A 298 30.37 -19.78 4.04
CA ASP A 298 31.08 -20.53 3.01
C ASP A 298 30.78 -20.00 1.58
N GLU A 299 31.77 -19.29 1.05
CA GLU A 299 31.78 -18.75 -0.31
C GLU A 299 31.81 -19.83 -1.39
N ASN A 300 32.24 -21.06 -1.09
CA ASN A 300 32.30 -22.13 -2.09
C ASN A 300 30.92 -22.60 -2.51
N LEU A 301 29.94 -22.60 -1.58
CA LEU A 301 28.53 -22.91 -1.87
C LEU A 301 27.94 -21.95 -2.92
N GLN A 302 28.45 -20.72 -2.99
CA GLN A 302 28.00 -19.68 -3.93
C GLN A 302 28.71 -19.75 -5.28
N ARG A 303 29.94 -20.29 -5.34
CA ARG A 303 30.80 -20.22 -6.54
C ARG A 303 30.62 -21.40 -7.49
N GLN A 304 30.41 -22.60 -6.95
CA GLN A 304 30.41 -23.83 -7.74
C GLN A 304 29.44 -24.87 -7.18
N GLU A 305 29.14 -25.89 -7.98
CA GLU A 305 28.32 -27.01 -7.55
C GLU A 305 29.14 -27.85 -6.58
N VAL A 306 28.59 -28.06 -5.39
CA VAL A 306 29.25 -28.81 -4.34
C VAL A 306 28.63 -30.19 -4.25
N TYR A 307 29.46 -31.23 -4.27
CA TYR A 307 29.00 -32.59 -4.04
C TYR A 307 28.62 -32.76 -2.55
N LEU A 308 27.35 -32.52 -2.23
CA LEU A 308 26.83 -32.48 -0.86
C LEU A 308 27.25 -33.67 0.02
N PRO A 309 27.24 -34.93 -0.45
CA PRO A 309 27.64 -36.06 0.40
C PRO A 309 29.10 -36.02 0.89
N SER A 310 29.97 -35.24 0.25
CA SER A 310 31.37 -35.08 0.67
C SER A 310 31.60 -33.96 1.70
N LEU A 311 30.58 -33.16 1.99
CA LEU A 311 30.71 -32.05 2.93
C LEU A 311 30.91 -32.56 4.37
N PRO A 312 31.71 -31.86 5.19
CA PRO A 312 31.87 -32.19 6.60
C PRO A 312 30.54 -32.18 7.35
N LYS A 313 30.41 -32.99 8.41
CA LYS A 313 29.17 -33.12 9.20
C LYS A 313 28.63 -31.79 9.76
N GLN A 314 29.51 -30.80 9.97
CA GLN A 314 29.13 -29.46 10.45
C GLN A 314 28.24 -28.68 9.45
N TYR A 315 28.19 -29.11 8.18
CA TYR A 315 27.31 -28.51 7.17
C TYR A 315 25.91 -29.13 7.18
N ASP A 316 25.64 -30.18 7.95
CA ASP A 316 24.40 -30.98 7.85
C ASP A 316 23.96 -31.20 6.38
N PRO A 317 24.69 -32.02 5.61
CA PRO A 317 24.48 -32.16 4.17
C PRO A 317 23.05 -32.55 3.77
N TYR A 318 22.35 -33.27 4.65
CA TYR A 318 20.97 -33.68 4.43
C TYR A 318 20.01 -32.47 4.42
N ARG A 319 20.11 -31.58 5.42
CA ARG A 319 19.29 -30.37 5.47
C ARG A 319 19.69 -29.35 4.42
N LEU A 320 20.99 -29.22 4.15
CA LEU A 320 21.50 -28.36 3.08
C LEU A 320 20.93 -28.77 1.71
N ALA A 321 20.87 -30.08 1.42
CA ALA A 321 20.25 -30.59 0.19
C ALA A 321 18.78 -30.16 0.06
N LYS A 322 17.99 -30.28 1.14
CA LYS A 322 16.58 -29.84 1.16
C LYS A 322 16.42 -28.35 0.89
N ILE A 323 17.27 -27.53 1.49
CA ILE A 323 17.27 -26.08 1.28
C ILE A 323 17.59 -25.73 -0.19
N MET A 324 18.64 -26.33 -0.76
CA MET A 324 19.06 -26.07 -2.15
C MET A 324 18.03 -26.55 -3.18
N GLN A 325 17.32 -27.64 -2.88
CA GLN A 325 16.22 -28.18 -3.69
C GLN A 325 14.88 -27.43 -3.50
N SER A 326 14.85 -26.34 -2.73
CA SER A 326 13.64 -25.57 -2.43
C SER A 326 12.49 -26.42 -1.85
N ASP A 327 12.82 -27.40 -0.99
CA ASP A 327 11.83 -28.21 -0.28
C ASP A 327 10.92 -27.33 0.58
N GLN A 328 9.60 -27.43 0.41
CA GLN A 328 8.63 -26.58 1.12
C GLN A 328 8.31 -27.07 2.54
N GLY A 329 8.85 -28.22 2.95
CA GLY A 329 8.66 -28.78 4.29
C GLY A 329 9.23 -27.88 5.39
N VAL A 330 8.37 -27.41 6.28
CA VAL A 330 8.73 -26.58 7.44
C VAL A 330 9.28 -27.47 8.56
N TRP A 331 10.43 -27.11 9.15
CA TRP A 331 11.08 -27.92 10.19
C TRP A 331 10.45 -27.69 11.57
N MET A 332 9.23 -28.18 11.74
CA MET A 332 8.43 -28.04 12.95
C MET A 332 9.11 -28.62 14.21
N GLU A 333 10.10 -29.50 14.06
CA GLU A 333 10.88 -30.05 15.17
C GLU A 333 11.69 -28.99 15.94
N TYR A 334 11.96 -27.83 15.34
CA TYR A 334 12.66 -26.71 15.98
C TYR A 334 11.72 -25.66 16.58
N LEU A 335 10.41 -25.86 16.47
CA LEU A 335 9.41 -24.96 17.03
C LEU A 335 9.01 -25.46 18.42
N ASP A 336 9.09 -24.58 19.41
CA ASP A 336 8.69 -24.88 20.79
C ASP A 336 7.16 -24.88 20.92
N ILE A 337 6.51 -25.92 20.40
CA ILE A 337 5.05 -26.05 20.38
C ILE A 337 4.47 -26.01 21.79
N GLU A 338 5.17 -26.58 22.78
CA GLU A 338 4.74 -26.59 24.18
C GLU A 338 4.64 -25.18 24.75
N ARG A 339 5.65 -24.33 24.52
CA ARG A 339 5.58 -22.92 24.91
C ARG A 339 4.45 -22.18 24.20
N VAL A 340 4.24 -22.40 22.91
CA VAL A 340 3.14 -21.73 22.18
C VAL A 340 1.79 -22.15 22.76
N GLN A 341 1.58 -23.43 23.07
CA GLN A 341 0.37 -23.93 23.73
C GLN A 341 0.21 -23.39 25.15
N HIS A 342 1.30 -23.21 25.89
CA HIS A 342 1.28 -22.62 27.22
C HIS A 342 0.81 -21.16 27.20
N GLU A 343 1.37 -20.34 26.31
CA GLU A 343 0.96 -18.94 26.16
C GLU A 343 -0.51 -18.85 25.75
N LEU A 344 -0.98 -19.73 24.86
CA LEU A 344 -2.40 -19.85 24.51
C LEU A 344 -3.28 -20.14 25.73
N THR A 345 -2.86 -21.12 26.54
CA THR A 345 -3.55 -21.54 27.75
C THR A 345 -3.58 -20.43 28.80
N LYS A 346 -2.53 -19.62 28.88
CA LYS A 346 -2.46 -18.46 29.78
C LYS A 346 -3.48 -17.39 29.40
N VAL A 347 -3.62 -17.09 28.11
CA VAL A 347 -4.66 -16.19 27.59
C VAL A 347 -6.06 -16.74 27.90
N LEU A 348 -6.29 -18.03 27.68
CA LEU A 348 -7.55 -18.71 28.04
C LEU A 348 -7.86 -18.68 29.55
N LYS A 349 -6.86 -18.90 30.41
CA LYS A 349 -7.04 -18.82 31.87
C LYS A 349 -7.41 -17.42 32.32
N MET A 350 -6.87 -16.39 31.66
CA MET A 350 -7.25 -15.00 31.91
C MET A 350 -8.72 -14.73 31.54
N TRP A 351 -9.21 -15.32 30.43
CA TRP A 351 -10.62 -15.31 30.08
C TRP A 351 -11.49 -15.96 31.15
N ILE A 352 -11.16 -17.18 31.58
CA ILE A 352 -11.91 -17.94 32.58
C ILE A 352 -11.94 -17.20 33.93
N TYR A 353 -10.81 -16.60 34.33
CA TYR A 353 -10.74 -15.75 35.52
C TYR A 353 -11.69 -14.55 35.41
N HIS A 354 -11.65 -13.80 34.30
CA HIS A 354 -12.55 -12.67 34.09
C HIS A 354 -14.02 -13.10 33.95
N HIS A 355 -14.31 -14.21 33.29
CA HIS A 355 -15.66 -14.74 33.11
C HIS A 355 -16.28 -15.18 34.45
N HIS A 356 -15.53 -15.92 35.28
CA HIS A 356 -16.00 -16.34 36.60
C HIS A 356 -16.16 -15.18 37.58
N HIS A 357 -15.31 -14.15 37.51
CA HIS A 357 -15.44 -12.94 38.33
C HIS A 357 -16.47 -11.94 37.77
N CYS A 358 -16.93 -12.13 36.52
CA CYS A 358 -18.02 -11.37 35.91
C CYS A 358 -19.42 -11.83 36.34
N HIS A 359 -19.56 -12.89 37.14
CA HIS A 359 -20.84 -13.26 37.75
C HIS A 359 -21.33 -12.28 38.84
N ILE A 360 -20.54 -11.25 39.20
CA ILE A 360 -20.89 -10.24 40.23
C ILE A 360 -21.25 -8.88 39.62
N ILE A 361 -21.88 -8.81 38.45
CA ILE A 361 -22.54 -7.55 38.05
C ILE A 361 -23.95 -7.78 37.48
N PRO A 362 -24.96 -8.01 38.35
CA PRO A 362 -26.37 -7.83 37.98
C PRO A 362 -26.59 -6.48 37.27
N ALA A 363 -25.88 -5.45 37.74
CA ALA A 363 -25.89 -4.10 37.20
C ALA A 363 -25.31 -3.94 35.76
N ALA A 364 -24.59 -4.92 35.19
CA ALA A 364 -24.12 -4.88 33.81
C ALA A 364 -25.19 -5.40 32.86
N ARG A 365 -25.88 -6.49 33.23
CA ARG A 365 -27.07 -6.97 32.53
C ARG A 365 -28.19 -5.93 32.59
N GLU A 366 -28.44 -5.32 33.75
CA GLU A 366 -29.37 -4.20 33.88
C GLU A 366 -28.93 -2.99 33.04
N ARG A 367 -27.65 -2.59 33.05
CA ARG A 367 -27.18 -1.47 32.21
C ARG A 367 -27.29 -1.76 30.72
N ILE A 368 -26.98 -2.99 30.30
CA ILE A 368 -27.11 -3.43 28.90
C ILE A 368 -28.58 -3.47 28.52
N LEU A 369 -29.47 -4.01 29.37
CA LEU A 369 -30.92 -3.98 29.12
C LEU A 369 -31.50 -2.56 29.14
N ILE A 370 -31.01 -1.68 30.01
CA ILE A 370 -31.40 -0.26 30.06
C ILE A 370 -30.89 0.47 28.82
N ASN A 371 -29.67 0.21 28.35
CA ASN A 371 -29.15 0.78 27.11
C ASN A 371 -29.82 0.20 25.86
N LEU A 372 -30.12 -1.10 25.84
CA LEU A 372 -30.91 -1.75 24.78
C LEU A 372 -32.35 -1.24 24.74
N ARG A 373 -32.94 -0.86 25.88
CA ARG A 373 -34.24 -0.17 25.96
C ARG A 373 -34.18 1.31 25.59
N LYS A 374 -32.98 1.92 25.55
CA LYS A 374 -32.76 3.29 25.04
C LYS A 374 -32.56 3.31 23.52
N HIS A 375 -32.26 2.18 22.90
CA HIS A 375 -32.31 2.02 21.46
C HIS A 375 -33.76 1.75 21.04
N ASP A 376 -34.16 2.29 19.89
CA ASP A 376 -35.48 2.04 19.34
C ASP A 376 -35.71 0.53 19.19
N THR A 377 -36.96 0.08 19.35
CA THR A 377 -37.34 -1.32 19.14
C THR A 377 -36.75 -1.81 17.82
N PRO A 378 -36.19 -3.05 17.76
CA PRO A 378 -35.69 -3.61 16.52
C PRO A 378 -36.75 -3.39 15.44
N GLN A 379 -36.38 -2.67 14.39
CA GLN A 379 -37.29 -2.45 13.27
C GLN A 379 -37.76 -3.84 12.80
N PRO A 380 -39.05 -3.99 12.44
CA PRO A 380 -39.52 -5.21 11.81
C PRO A 380 -38.59 -5.56 10.65
N THR A 381 -38.47 -6.85 10.34
CA THR A 381 -37.73 -7.33 9.16
C THR A 381 -38.01 -6.38 8.00
N LEU A 382 -36.97 -5.68 7.53
CA LEU A 382 -37.07 -4.77 6.41
C LEU A 382 -37.80 -5.52 5.30
N ASP A 383 -38.90 -4.94 4.80
CA ASP A 383 -39.52 -5.47 3.60
C ASP A 383 -38.42 -5.66 2.57
N LEU A 384 -38.38 -6.84 1.94
CA LEU A 384 -37.44 -7.13 0.86
C LEU A 384 -37.74 -6.14 -0.27
N VAL A 385 -37.10 -4.98 -0.23
CA VAL A 385 -37.11 -4.04 -1.32
C VAL A 385 -36.30 -4.73 -2.41
N PRO A 386 -36.89 -5.04 -3.58
CA PRO A 386 -36.11 -5.56 -4.68
C PRO A 386 -34.96 -4.58 -4.93
N MET A 387 -33.73 -5.08 -4.85
CA MET A 387 -32.53 -4.28 -5.10
C MET A 387 -32.66 -3.67 -6.49
N SER A 388 -32.99 -2.39 -6.56
CA SER A 388 -32.86 -1.62 -7.80
C SER A 388 -31.37 -1.48 -8.07
N ALA A 389 -30.95 -1.70 -9.32
CA ALA A 389 -29.58 -1.45 -9.72
C ALA A 389 -29.18 -0.02 -9.26
N PRO A 390 -28.00 0.16 -8.64
CA PRO A 390 -27.57 1.48 -8.15
C PRO A 390 -27.48 2.55 -9.25
N ILE A 391 -27.49 2.11 -10.51
CA ILE A 391 -27.35 2.94 -11.70
C ILE A 391 -28.50 2.57 -12.64
N PRO A 392 -29.22 3.56 -13.20
CA PRO A 392 -30.24 3.31 -14.21
C PRO A 392 -29.65 2.62 -15.44
N ASP A 393 -30.39 1.66 -16.01
CA ASP A 393 -30.00 1.04 -17.27
C ASP A 393 -30.08 2.05 -18.42
N ILE A 394 -29.12 1.94 -19.35
CA ILE A 394 -29.10 2.79 -20.54
C ILE A 394 -30.14 2.27 -21.52
N SER A 395 -31.13 3.12 -21.82
CA SER A 395 -32.11 2.80 -22.84
C SER A 395 -31.41 2.55 -24.18
N PRO A 396 -31.66 1.42 -24.88
CA PRO A 396 -31.03 1.11 -26.16
C PRO A 396 -31.32 2.17 -27.23
N ASN A 397 -32.41 2.92 -27.07
CA ASN A 397 -32.76 4.05 -27.94
C ASN A 397 -31.73 5.18 -27.85
N CYS A 398 -31.02 5.35 -26.72
CA CYS A 398 -29.96 6.35 -26.58
C CYS A 398 -28.77 6.05 -27.49
N LEU A 399 -28.56 4.80 -27.88
CA LEU A 399 -27.48 4.42 -28.81
C LEU A 399 -27.81 4.75 -30.27
N SER A 400 -29.08 5.06 -30.56
CA SER A 400 -29.59 5.30 -31.91
C SER A 400 -30.22 6.70 -32.10
N ASP A 401 -30.47 7.43 -31.01
CA ASP A 401 -31.07 8.78 -31.04
C ASP A 401 -30.11 9.82 -30.46
N GLU A 402 -29.70 10.75 -31.31
CA GLU A 402 -28.82 11.87 -30.98
C GLU A 402 -29.40 12.81 -29.92
N THR A 403 -30.72 13.03 -29.92
CA THR A 403 -31.37 13.95 -28.99
C THR A 403 -31.49 13.35 -27.58
N LEU A 404 -31.79 12.05 -27.51
CA LEU A 404 -31.86 11.34 -26.23
C LEU A 404 -30.47 11.16 -25.61
N SER A 405 -29.48 10.76 -26.41
CA SER A 405 -28.09 10.68 -25.95
C SER A 405 -27.55 12.02 -25.48
N SER A 406 -27.84 13.11 -26.22
CA SER A 406 -27.37 14.44 -25.83
C SER A 406 -27.97 14.89 -24.50
N LYS A 407 -29.26 14.65 -24.26
CA LYS A 407 -29.89 14.99 -22.97
C LYS A 407 -29.29 14.19 -21.81
N LEU A 408 -29.09 12.88 -22.02
CA LEU A 408 -28.49 11.99 -21.03
C LEU A 408 -27.11 12.47 -20.59
N LEU A 409 -26.22 12.68 -21.57
CA LEU A 409 -24.87 13.16 -21.34
C LEU A 409 -24.87 14.57 -20.72
N GLN A 410 -25.79 15.45 -21.11
CA GLN A 410 -25.86 16.81 -20.57
C GLN A 410 -26.09 16.78 -19.05
N GLU A 411 -27.05 15.98 -18.61
CA GLU A 411 -27.40 15.88 -17.19
C GLU A 411 -26.22 15.34 -16.37
N ASP A 412 -25.55 14.29 -16.84
CA ASP A 412 -24.46 13.66 -16.08
C ASP A 412 -23.15 14.45 -16.12
N LEU A 413 -22.77 14.96 -17.29
CA LEU A 413 -21.57 15.80 -17.42
C LEU A 413 -21.71 17.11 -16.63
N SER A 414 -22.94 17.64 -16.47
CA SER A 414 -23.19 18.82 -15.64
C SER A 414 -22.88 18.58 -14.15
N LYS A 415 -23.19 17.39 -13.63
CA LYS A 415 -22.87 17.01 -12.24
C LYS A 415 -21.35 16.94 -12.04
N LEU A 416 -20.62 16.37 -12.99
CA LEU A 416 -19.16 16.30 -12.96
C LEU A 416 -18.52 17.69 -13.03
N GLN A 417 -19.02 18.56 -13.91
CA GLN A 417 -18.55 19.93 -14.01
C GLN A 417 -18.83 20.72 -12.73
N GLN A 418 -20.00 20.53 -12.11
CA GLN A 418 -20.33 21.18 -10.84
C GLN A 418 -19.40 20.72 -9.71
N GLN A 419 -19.03 19.44 -9.68
CA GLN A 419 -18.06 18.93 -8.71
C GLN A 419 -16.67 19.55 -8.89
N ALA A 420 -16.22 19.73 -10.14
CA ALA A 420 -14.95 20.41 -10.42
C ALA A 420 -14.98 21.87 -9.94
N LYS A 421 -16.06 22.60 -10.20
CA LYS A 421 -16.26 23.98 -9.71
C LYS A 421 -16.17 24.08 -8.19
N LEU A 422 -16.81 23.15 -7.47
CA LEU A 422 -16.74 23.10 -6.02
C LEU A 422 -15.31 22.82 -5.53
N ALA A 423 -14.56 21.95 -6.20
CA ALA A 423 -13.17 21.67 -5.84
C ALA A 423 -12.27 22.89 -6.04
N VAL A 424 -12.41 23.61 -7.16
CA VAL A 424 -11.63 24.84 -7.44
C VAL A 424 -12.00 25.97 -6.46
N LEU A 425 -13.27 26.08 -6.08
CA LEU A 425 -13.70 27.03 -5.06
C LEU A 425 -13.02 26.75 -3.71
N ARG A 426 -12.98 25.47 -3.29
CA ARG A 426 -12.30 25.05 -2.05
C ARG A 426 -10.81 25.32 -2.10
N GLU A 427 -10.16 25.04 -3.23
CA GLU A 427 -8.75 25.37 -3.44
C GLU A 427 -8.49 26.88 -3.27
N THR A 428 -9.34 27.71 -3.88
CA THR A 428 -9.24 29.17 -3.79
C THR A 428 -9.43 29.67 -2.36
N GLN A 429 -10.40 29.10 -1.63
CA GLN A 429 -10.62 29.39 -0.21
C GLN A 429 -9.42 29.00 0.66
N GLN A 430 -8.81 27.83 0.39
CA GLN A 430 -7.62 27.37 1.10
C GLN A 430 -6.45 28.35 0.91
N VAL A 431 -6.20 28.77 -0.34
CA VAL A 431 -5.15 29.75 -0.65
C VAL A 431 -5.39 31.09 0.06
N ALA A 432 -6.64 31.55 0.13
CA ALA A 432 -6.99 32.79 0.82
C ALA A 432 -6.72 32.70 2.34
N LEU A 433 -7.16 31.63 2.99
CA LEU A 433 -6.95 31.40 4.42
C LEU A 433 -5.46 31.24 4.77
N ASP A 434 -4.71 30.51 3.94
CA ASP A 434 -3.28 30.33 4.13
C ASP A 434 -2.52 31.66 3.94
N SER A 435 -2.94 32.50 3.00
CA SER A 435 -2.37 33.83 2.80
C SER A 435 -2.63 34.74 3.99
N GLU A 436 -3.86 34.78 4.51
CA GLU A 436 -4.19 35.56 5.72
C GLU A 436 -3.39 35.08 6.94
N LEU A 437 -3.18 33.77 7.06
CA LEU A 437 -2.33 33.22 8.12
C LEU A 437 -0.88 33.69 7.98
N LEU A 438 -0.32 33.69 6.76
CA LEU A 438 1.04 34.16 6.49
C LEU A 438 1.21 35.66 6.77
N GLU A 439 0.19 36.48 6.50
CA GLU A 439 0.21 37.92 6.81
C GLU A 439 0.05 38.21 8.31
N THR A 440 -0.69 37.37 9.03
CA THR A 440 -0.98 37.55 10.46
C THR A 440 0.15 37.03 11.35
N LEU A 441 0.85 35.96 10.93
CA LEU A 441 1.89 35.31 11.72
C LEU A 441 3.00 36.25 12.22
N PRO A 442 3.57 37.17 11.40
CA PRO A 442 4.63 38.08 11.84
C PRO A 442 4.19 39.07 12.93
N GLN A 443 2.88 39.32 13.05
CA GLN A 443 2.31 40.27 14.01
C GLN A 443 2.13 39.65 15.40
N LEU A 444 2.38 38.35 15.55
CA LEU A 444 2.17 37.62 16.82
C LEU A 444 3.09 38.13 17.93
N TYR A 445 4.30 38.58 17.58
CA TYR A 445 5.27 39.09 18.53
C TYR A 445 5.67 40.52 18.18
N ILE A 446 5.67 41.39 19.18
CA ILE A 446 6.14 42.78 19.06
C ILE A 446 7.23 43.04 20.08
N ASN A 447 8.20 43.86 19.72
CA ASN A 447 9.19 44.35 20.67
C ASN A 447 8.60 45.52 21.46
N ARG A 448 8.74 45.48 22.78
CA ARG A 448 8.33 46.57 23.69
C ARG A 448 9.50 46.94 24.59
N GLU A 449 9.74 48.24 24.75
CA GLU A 449 10.76 48.73 25.66
C GLU A 449 10.35 48.48 27.12
N GLU A 450 11.27 47.92 27.89
CA GLU A 450 11.11 47.60 29.30
C GLU A 450 12.30 48.05 30.13
N GLN A 451 12.06 48.14 31.44
CA GLN A 451 13.06 48.54 32.41
C GLN A 451 13.10 47.54 33.57
N LEU A 452 14.28 46.94 33.78
CA LEU A 452 14.54 46.06 34.91
C LEU A 452 15.43 46.79 35.92
N SER A 453 14.97 46.94 37.16
CA SER A 453 15.81 47.45 38.25
C SER A 453 16.51 46.28 38.94
N VAL A 454 17.81 46.17 38.76
CA VAL A 454 18.65 45.16 39.43
C VAL A 454 19.31 45.79 40.65
N GLN A 455 19.23 45.09 41.78
CA GLN A 455 19.96 45.45 42.99
C GLN A 455 21.33 44.76 42.97
N LEU A 456 22.40 45.54 42.97
CA LEU A 456 23.77 45.05 43.03
C LEU A 456 24.29 45.23 44.45
N GLU A 457 24.41 44.13 45.16
CA GLU A 457 25.02 44.09 46.49
C GLU A 457 26.54 44.01 46.38
N CYS A 458 27.25 44.84 47.15
CA CYS A 458 28.70 44.75 47.26
C CYS A 458 29.10 44.21 48.65
N GLN A 459 30.24 43.53 48.72
CA GLN A 459 30.76 42.99 49.99
C GLN A 459 31.51 44.04 50.83
N GLY A 460 31.44 45.32 50.45
CA GLY A 460 32.28 46.39 51.01
C GLY A 460 33.73 46.30 50.54
N SER A 461 34.50 47.36 50.79
CA SER A 461 35.93 47.43 50.47
C SER A 461 36.66 48.16 51.59
N GLY A 462 37.85 47.67 51.96
CA GLY A 462 38.71 48.34 52.96
C GLY A 462 38.18 48.34 54.39
N GLY A 463 37.43 47.31 54.81
CA GLY A 463 36.98 47.13 56.21
C GLY A 463 35.75 47.95 56.62
N GLN A 464 35.07 48.63 55.69
CA GLN A 464 33.78 49.29 55.92
C GLN A 464 32.63 48.42 55.38
N PRO A 465 31.56 48.18 56.14
CA PRO A 465 30.40 47.43 55.67
C PRO A 465 29.64 48.20 54.58
N CYS A 466 29.00 47.46 53.67
CA CYS A 466 28.17 48.04 52.60
C CYS A 466 27.03 48.90 53.17
N GLN A 467 26.85 50.13 52.64
CA GLN A 467 25.80 51.06 53.09
C GLN A 467 24.43 50.83 52.43
N GLY A 468 24.34 49.91 51.47
CA GLY A 468 23.11 49.53 50.78
C GLY A 468 23.35 49.08 49.34
N PRO A 469 22.43 48.31 48.73
CA PRO A 469 22.55 47.86 47.35
C PRO A 469 22.47 49.04 46.36
N ALA A 470 23.29 48.98 45.30
CA ALA A 470 23.16 49.92 44.18
C ALA A 470 22.00 49.49 43.28
N HIS A 471 21.06 50.39 43.00
CA HIS A 471 19.94 50.14 42.08
C HIS A 471 20.33 50.55 40.66
N VAL A 472 20.52 49.56 39.78
CA VAL A 472 20.82 49.80 38.36
C VAL A 472 19.59 49.49 37.53
N THR A 473 19.12 50.48 36.77
CA THR A 473 18.02 50.29 35.82
C THR A 473 18.57 49.94 34.44
N VAL A 474 18.26 48.74 33.97
CA VAL A 474 18.61 48.26 32.62
C VAL A 474 17.40 48.44 31.72
N LYS A 475 17.56 49.17 30.61
CA LYS A 475 16.54 49.28 29.56
C LYS A 475 16.83 48.27 28.46
N PHE A 476 15.81 47.53 28.02
CA PHE A 476 15.93 46.55 26.94
C PHE A 476 14.61 46.42 26.17
N GLU A 477 14.66 45.86 24.96
CA GLU A 477 13.46 45.49 24.20
C GLU A 477 13.08 44.03 24.50
N GLY A 478 11.95 43.83 25.17
CA GLY A 478 11.38 42.51 25.40
C GLY A 478 10.47 42.09 24.26
N MET A 479 10.47 40.80 23.91
CA MET A 479 9.55 40.22 22.93
C MET A 479 8.22 39.86 23.61
N TYR A 480 7.13 40.48 23.16
CA TYR A 480 5.80 40.33 23.72
C TYR A 480 4.85 39.66 22.75
N LYS A 481 4.11 38.68 23.24
CA LYS A 481 3.06 38.01 22.47
C LYS A 481 1.77 38.83 22.49
N VAL A 482 1.22 39.11 21.31
CA VAL A 482 -0.03 39.86 21.16
C VAL A 482 -1.23 38.91 21.22
N GLU A 483 -1.98 38.91 22.31
CA GLU A 483 -3.10 37.98 22.54
C GLU A 483 -4.23 38.07 21.49
N PRO A 484 -4.67 39.26 21.04
CA PRO A 484 -5.66 39.35 19.95
C PRO A 484 -5.21 38.66 18.66
N VAL A 485 -3.94 38.83 18.27
CA VAL A 485 -3.34 38.20 17.08
C VAL A 485 -3.25 36.68 17.27
N GLN A 486 -2.91 36.22 18.48
CA GLN A 486 -2.95 34.79 18.81
C GLN A 486 -4.36 34.20 18.61
N ASN A 487 -5.41 34.90 19.07
CA ASN A 487 -6.78 34.44 18.93
C ASN A 487 -7.22 34.41 17.46
N GLN A 488 -6.82 35.40 16.66
CA GLN A 488 -7.04 35.42 15.21
C GLN A 488 -6.35 34.24 14.52
N ILE A 489 -5.08 33.98 14.82
CA ILE A 489 -4.34 32.81 14.28
C ILE A 489 -5.01 31.50 14.68
N GLN A 490 -5.55 31.39 15.89
CA GLN A 490 -6.29 30.21 16.32
C GLN A 490 -7.64 30.06 15.60
N ALA A 491 -8.32 31.15 15.26
CA ALA A 491 -9.52 31.11 14.42
C ALA A 491 -9.17 30.64 13.00
N LEU A 492 -8.18 31.25 12.36
CA LEU A 492 -7.70 30.85 11.02
C LEU A 492 -7.29 29.39 10.95
N LYS A 493 -6.55 28.89 11.95
CA LYS A 493 -6.18 27.47 12.02
C LYS A 493 -7.38 26.54 12.16
N ARG A 494 -8.47 26.97 12.82
CA ARG A 494 -9.71 26.19 12.92
C ARG A 494 -10.43 26.18 11.57
N ASP A 495 -10.53 27.32 10.90
CA ASP A 495 -11.21 27.45 9.61
C ASP A 495 -10.50 26.64 8.51
N ILE A 496 -9.15 26.69 8.47
CA ILE A 496 -8.34 25.84 7.58
C ILE A 496 -8.61 24.36 7.82
N ARG A 497 -8.61 23.92 9.09
CA ARG A 497 -8.89 22.52 9.43
C ARG A 497 -10.30 22.11 9.04
N GLN A 498 -11.28 22.99 9.22
CA GLN A 498 -12.66 22.73 8.83
C GLN A 498 -12.75 22.53 7.32
N LEU A 499 -12.18 23.44 6.53
CA LEU A 499 -12.15 23.34 5.07
C LEU A 499 -11.47 22.04 4.59
N GLN A 500 -10.35 21.67 5.19
CA GLN A 500 -9.65 20.41 4.90
C GLN A 500 -10.50 19.18 5.25
N THR A 501 -11.22 19.22 6.37
CA THR A 501 -12.12 18.13 6.78
C THR A 501 -13.27 17.96 5.78
N ASP A 502 -13.84 19.07 5.31
CA ASP A 502 -14.92 19.08 4.32
C ASP A 502 -14.43 18.65 2.92
N ALA A 503 -13.14 18.86 2.62
CA ALA A 503 -12.52 18.47 1.36
C ALA A 503 -12.22 16.96 1.26
N ILE A 504 -12.00 16.28 2.39
CA ILE A 504 -11.71 14.84 2.45
C ILE A 504 -12.99 13.98 2.40
N GLN A 505 -14.17 14.59 2.60
CA GLN A 505 -15.43 13.87 2.50
C GLN A 505 -15.62 13.25 1.10
N PRO A 506 -16.18 12.03 1.02
CA PRO A 506 -16.43 11.39 -0.26
C PRO A 506 -17.38 12.25 -1.13
N PRO A 507 -17.22 12.23 -2.46
CA PRO A 507 -18.15 12.93 -3.35
C PRO A 507 -19.56 12.35 -3.19
N ALA A 508 -20.57 13.17 -3.46
CA ALA A 508 -21.95 12.71 -3.44
C ALA A 508 -22.14 11.53 -4.41
N GLN A 509 -22.95 10.56 -4.00
CA GLN A 509 -23.21 9.33 -4.78
C GLN A 509 -23.66 9.65 -6.21
N SER A 510 -24.44 10.71 -6.40
CA SER A 510 -24.91 11.19 -7.70
C SER A 510 -23.78 11.56 -8.68
N VAL A 511 -22.60 11.95 -8.18
CA VAL A 511 -21.41 12.25 -8.99
C VAL A 511 -20.77 10.95 -9.48
N ALA A 512 -20.68 9.95 -8.60
CA ALA A 512 -20.16 8.64 -8.96
C ALA A 512 -21.10 7.92 -9.95
N GLU A 513 -22.42 7.98 -9.71
CA GLU A 513 -23.44 7.46 -10.62
C GLU A 513 -23.33 8.12 -12.00
N ALA A 514 -23.21 9.44 -12.06
CA ALA A 514 -23.06 10.16 -13.32
C ALA A 514 -21.81 9.73 -14.11
N ALA A 515 -20.66 9.58 -13.44
CA ALA A 515 -19.44 9.12 -14.07
C ALA A 515 -19.59 7.71 -14.67
N VAL A 516 -20.13 6.77 -13.88
CA VAL A 516 -20.31 5.37 -14.32
C VAL A 516 -21.39 5.27 -15.40
N HIS A 517 -22.43 6.09 -15.34
CA HIS A 517 -23.49 6.12 -16.34
C HIS A 517 -22.98 6.60 -17.71
N VAL A 518 -22.17 7.68 -17.73
CA VAL A 518 -21.48 8.14 -18.95
C VAL A 518 -20.49 7.09 -19.47
N GLU A 519 -19.71 6.45 -18.59
CA GLU A 519 -18.82 5.35 -18.97
C GLU A 519 -19.58 4.19 -19.61
N THR A 520 -20.70 3.79 -19.01
CA THR A 520 -21.53 2.69 -19.49
C THR A 520 -22.13 3.05 -20.84
N PHE A 521 -22.50 4.32 -21.05
CA PHE A 521 -23.00 4.82 -22.33
C PHE A 521 -21.95 4.72 -23.42
N ILE A 522 -20.76 5.26 -23.17
CA ILE A 522 -19.65 5.22 -24.13
C ILE A 522 -19.26 3.77 -24.43
N THR A 523 -19.20 2.93 -23.41
CA THR A 523 -18.87 1.50 -23.56
C THR A 523 -19.90 0.77 -24.41
N ALA A 524 -21.19 0.95 -24.13
CA ALA A 524 -22.27 0.35 -24.89
C ALA A 524 -22.26 0.84 -26.36
N LEU A 525 -22.05 2.14 -26.57
CA LEU A 525 -21.98 2.74 -27.90
C LEU A 525 -20.80 2.21 -28.73
N VAL A 526 -19.60 2.17 -28.14
CA VAL A 526 -18.38 1.66 -28.82
C VAL A 526 -18.51 0.17 -29.12
N ASN A 527 -19.00 -0.63 -28.18
CA ASN A 527 -19.17 -2.07 -28.40
C ASN A 527 -20.23 -2.34 -29.48
N ASN A 528 -21.35 -1.62 -29.45
CA ASN A 528 -22.38 -1.73 -30.48
C ASN A 528 -21.82 -1.37 -31.87
N PHE A 529 -21.08 -0.25 -31.96
CA PHE A 529 -20.48 0.21 -33.21
C PHE A 529 -19.39 -0.73 -33.75
N LYS A 530 -18.57 -1.33 -32.87
CA LYS A 530 -17.55 -2.31 -33.27
C LYS A 530 -18.15 -3.61 -33.82
N VAL A 531 -19.26 -4.07 -33.25
CA VAL A 531 -19.96 -5.28 -33.70
C VAL A 531 -20.73 -5.01 -35.00
N LEU A 532 -21.43 -3.88 -35.06
CA LEU A 532 -22.23 -3.49 -36.23
C LEU A 532 -22.05 -2.00 -36.53
N PRO A 533 -21.10 -1.63 -37.42
CA PRO A 533 -20.90 -0.25 -37.83
C PRO A 533 -22.18 0.30 -38.48
N SER A 534 -22.78 1.31 -37.86
CA SER A 534 -24.03 1.95 -38.30
C SER A 534 -23.82 3.46 -38.44
N PRO A 535 -24.32 4.10 -39.52
CA PRO A 535 -24.21 5.55 -39.69
C PRO A 535 -24.94 6.32 -38.57
N VAL A 536 -25.99 5.72 -38.00
CA VAL A 536 -26.74 6.31 -36.88
C VAL A 536 -25.91 6.28 -35.61
N ALA A 537 -25.29 5.14 -35.28
CA ALA A 537 -24.40 5.00 -34.12
C ALA A 537 -23.14 5.87 -34.28
N GLN A 538 -22.63 6.02 -35.50
CA GLN A 538 -21.53 6.93 -35.80
C GLN A 538 -21.91 8.39 -35.50
N LYS A 539 -23.10 8.82 -35.91
CA LYS A 539 -23.60 10.18 -35.64
C LYS A 539 -23.75 10.43 -34.13
N VAL A 540 -24.27 9.45 -33.38
CA VAL A 540 -24.37 9.51 -31.92
C VAL A 540 -22.98 9.60 -31.28
N GLY A 541 -22.00 8.81 -31.74
CA GLY A 541 -20.62 8.87 -31.24
C GLY A 541 -19.92 10.19 -31.51
N ILE A 542 -20.11 10.77 -32.69
CA ILE A 542 -19.60 12.10 -33.04
C ILE A 542 -20.26 13.18 -32.16
N SER A 543 -21.59 13.12 -31.96
CA SER A 543 -22.29 14.06 -31.08
C SER A 543 -21.79 13.96 -29.63
N ALA A 544 -21.68 12.75 -29.10
CA ALA A 544 -21.15 12.48 -27.76
C ALA A 544 -19.72 13.03 -27.61
N PHE A 545 -18.86 12.87 -28.61
CA PHE A 545 -17.50 13.42 -28.61
C PHE A 545 -17.51 14.94 -28.40
N TYR A 546 -18.21 15.68 -29.27
CA TYR A 546 -18.23 17.15 -29.18
C TYR A 546 -18.95 17.64 -27.92
N GLN A 547 -19.94 16.90 -27.43
CA GLN A 547 -20.57 17.22 -26.18
C GLN A 547 -19.60 17.09 -25.01
N VAL A 548 -18.88 15.98 -24.88
CA VAL A 548 -17.85 15.81 -23.85
C VAL A 548 -16.80 16.93 -23.94
N VAL A 549 -16.34 17.26 -25.15
CA VAL A 549 -15.40 18.39 -25.39
C VAL A 549 -15.98 19.72 -24.89
N SER A 550 -17.27 19.98 -25.09
CA SER A 550 -17.91 21.24 -24.66
C SER A 550 -17.95 21.44 -23.14
N PHE A 551 -17.83 20.36 -22.36
CA PHE A 551 -17.78 20.42 -20.91
C PHE A 551 -16.36 20.61 -20.35
N VAL A 552 -15.33 20.51 -21.21
CA VAL A 552 -13.95 20.74 -20.79
C VAL A 552 -13.69 22.24 -20.69
N CYS A 553 -13.55 22.71 -19.45
CA CYS A 553 -13.15 24.06 -19.11
C CYS A 553 -11.99 24.07 -18.10
N GLU A 554 -11.48 25.26 -17.76
CA GLU A 554 -10.39 25.43 -16.79
C GLU A 554 -10.67 24.71 -15.47
N ASP A 555 -11.89 24.78 -14.94
CA ASP A 555 -12.24 24.11 -13.67
C ASP A 555 -12.10 22.60 -13.77
N THR A 556 -12.64 22.00 -14.84
CA THR A 556 -12.58 20.55 -15.06
C THR A 556 -11.17 20.05 -15.32
N GLN A 557 -10.29 20.90 -15.85
CA GLN A 557 -8.88 20.63 -16.08
C GLN A 557 -8.02 20.82 -14.82
N ARG A 558 -8.39 21.78 -13.96
CA ARG A 558 -7.73 22.05 -12.68
C ARG A 558 -8.02 20.95 -11.65
N HIS A 559 -9.23 20.39 -11.66
CA HIS A 559 -9.59 19.26 -10.79
C HIS A 559 -9.13 17.91 -11.39
N PRO A 560 -8.17 17.18 -10.76
CA PRO A 560 -7.55 16.00 -11.38
C PRO A 560 -8.50 14.85 -11.75
N PRO A 561 -9.49 14.47 -10.92
CA PRO A 561 -10.45 13.40 -11.26
C PRO A 561 -11.24 13.70 -12.54
N THR A 562 -11.77 14.92 -12.68
CA THR A 562 -12.53 15.31 -13.87
C THR A 562 -11.60 15.45 -15.07
N ARG A 563 -10.39 15.99 -14.90
CA ARG A 563 -9.41 16.08 -16.00
C ARG A 563 -9.16 14.70 -16.60
N GLN A 564 -8.92 13.71 -15.74
CA GLN A 564 -8.70 12.33 -16.17
C GLN A 564 -9.92 11.78 -16.89
N PHE A 565 -11.10 11.90 -16.26
CA PHE A 565 -12.35 11.40 -16.82
C PHE A 565 -12.65 11.95 -18.22
N PHE A 566 -12.64 13.28 -18.38
CA PHE A 566 -12.89 13.93 -19.67
C PHE A 566 -11.84 13.56 -20.72
N SER A 567 -10.57 13.48 -20.33
CA SER A 567 -9.50 13.08 -21.25
C SER A 567 -9.69 11.65 -21.77
N SER A 568 -10.08 10.71 -20.89
CA SER A 568 -10.35 9.32 -21.27
C SER A 568 -11.58 9.19 -22.17
N CYS A 569 -12.67 9.91 -21.87
CA CYS A 569 -13.86 9.92 -22.73
C CYS A 569 -13.54 10.46 -24.13
N ILE A 570 -12.80 11.57 -24.22
CA ILE A 570 -12.36 12.17 -25.48
C ILE A 570 -11.44 11.22 -26.24
N GLU A 571 -10.57 10.49 -25.54
CA GLU A 571 -9.67 9.55 -26.18
C GLU A 571 -10.41 8.40 -26.86
N ILE A 572 -11.31 7.74 -26.13
CA ILE A 572 -12.05 6.60 -26.64
C ILE A 572 -12.96 7.02 -27.79
N LEU A 573 -13.73 8.09 -27.61
CA LEU A 573 -14.63 8.59 -28.64
C LEU A 573 -13.86 9.11 -29.85
N GLY A 574 -12.73 9.80 -29.62
CA GLY A 574 -11.87 10.34 -30.66
C GLY A 574 -11.22 9.26 -31.53
N GLN A 575 -10.71 8.18 -30.91
CA GLN A 575 -10.14 7.05 -31.64
C GLN A 575 -11.18 6.31 -32.48
N VAL A 576 -12.39 6.09 -31.94
CA VAL A 576 -13.40 5.25 -32.58
C VAL A 576 -14.21 6.01 -33.64
N PHE A 577 -14.56 7.28 -33.39
CA PHE A 577 -15.53 8.01 -34.21
C PHE A 577 -14.94 9.17 -35.01
N ILE A 578 -13.76 9.70 -34.63
CA ILE A 578 -13.22 10.94 -35.23
C ILE A 578 -11.97 10.71 -36.10
N ARG A 579 -10.99 9.95 -35.63
CA ARG A 579 -9.63 9.86 -36.22
C ARG A 579 -9.59 9.58 -37.73
N ASP A 580 -10.53 8.81 -38.27
CA ASP A 580 -10.56 8.45 -39.69
C ASP A 580 -11.78 9.06 -40.44
N SER A 581 -12.50 10.00 -39.83
CA SER A 581 -13.68 10.63 -40.42
C SER A 581 -13.32 11.87 -41.24
N HIS A 582 -13.37 11.73 -42.58
CA HIS A 582 -13.11 12.82 -43.53
C HIS A 582 -14.00 14.04 -43.33
N GLN A 583 -15.26 13.83 -42.93
CA GLN A 583 -16.26 14.88 -42.75
C GLN A 583 -16.03 15.70 -41.48
N GLU A 584 -15.45 15.08 -40.45
CA GLU A 584 -15.23 15.73 -39.15
C GLU A 584 -13.90 16.47 -39.06
N CYS A 585 -12.96 16.23 -39.98
CA CYS A 585 -11.62 16.83 -39.96
C CYS A 585 -11.65 18.37 -39.91
N ARG A 586 -12.51 19.00 -40.73
CA ARG A 586 -12.67 20.47 -40.74
C ARG A 586 -13.36 20.99 -39.48
N ARG A 587 -14.33 20.25 -38.94
CA ARG A 587 -15.02 20.62 -37.70
C ARG A 587 -14.10 20.50 -36.48
N MET A 588 -13.25 19.47 -36.45
CA MET A 588 -12.19 19.32 -35.46
C MET A 588 -11.23 20.50 -35.50
N LEU A 589 -10.75 20.90 -36.68
CA LEU A 589 -9.88 22.07 -36.84
C LEU A 589 -10.52 23.33 -36.26
N LYS A 590 -11.77 23.63 -36.64
CA LYS A 590 -12.52 24.77 -36.08
C LYS A 590 -12.67 24.70 -34.57
N THR A 591 -12.90 23.50 -34.03
CA THR A 591 -13.05 23.29 -32.58
C THR A 591 -11.74 23.58 -31.83
N ILE A 592 -10.59 23.18 -32.41
CA ILE A 592 -9.26 23.47 -31.85
C ILE A 592 -8.95 24.97 -31.92
N LEU A 593 -9.23 25.61 -33.05
CA LEU A 593 -8.99 27.05 -33.22
C LEU A 593 -9.86 27.90 -32.26
N LEU A 594 -11.10 27.50 -32.02
CA LEU A 594 -11.98 28.14 -31.04
C LEU A 594 -11.56 27.88 -29.58
N ASN A 595 -10.95 26.72 -29.31
CA ASN A 595 -10.55 26.28 -27.97
C ASN A 595 -9.06 25.94 -27.93
N GLY A 596 -8.20 26.95 -28.12
CA GLY A 596 -6.75 26.74 -28.20
C GLY A 596 -6.13 25.99 -27.00
N HIS A 597 -6.71 26.16 -25.81
CA HIS A 597 -6.31 25.45 -24.59
C HIS A 597 -6.53 23.92 -24.65
N LEU A 598 -7.38 23.42 -25.56
CA LEU A 598 -7.65 22.00 -25.79
C LEU A 598 -6.80 21.39 -26.91
N CYS A 599 -5.89 22.15 -27.52
CA CYS A 599 -5.10 21.70 -28.66
C CYS A 599 -4.30 20.42 -28.37
N THR A 600 -3.69 20.32 -27.20
CA THR A 600 -2.95 19.12 -26.77
C THR A 600 -3.84 17.87 -26.71
N LEU A 601 -5.09 18.04 -26.28
CA LEU A 601 -6.06 16.96 -26.11
C LEU A 601 -6.70 16.54 -27.43
N LEU A 602 -6.96 17.48 -28.33
CA LEU A 602 -7.70 17.25 -29.57
C LEU A 602 -6.80 16.96 -30.79
N SER A 603 -5.57 17.48 -30.82
CA SER A 603 -4.64 17.31 -31.95
C SER A 603 -4.32 15.86 -32.36
N PRO A 604 -4.36 14.83 -31.47
CA PRO A 604 -4.16 13.44 -31.91
C PRO A 604 -5.24 12.94 -32.86
N TYR A 605 -6.45 13.52 -32.80
CA TYR A 605 -7.60 13.14 -33.63
C TYR A 605 -7.77 14.02 -34.87
N PHE A 606 -6.97 15.08 -34.98
CA PHE A 606 -6.90 15.90 -36.18
C PHE A 606 -5.98 15.24 -37.22
N THR A 607 -6.60 14.62 -38.22
CA THR A 607 -5.94 13.86 -39.30
C THR A 607 -6.18 14.52 -40.67
N PRO A 608 -5.53 15.65 -40.98
CA PRO A 608 -5.76 16.38 -42.24
C PRO A 608 -5.51 15.52 -43.48
N ASN A 609 -4.56 14.59 -43.41
CA ASN A 609 -4.23 13.66 -44.49
C ASN A 609 -5.38 12.68 -44.82
N ALA A 610 -6.33 12.49 -43.89
CA ALA A 610 -7.53 11.73 -44.18
C ALA A 610 -8.40 12.48 -45.20
N SER A 611 -8.40 13.81 -45.27
CA SER A 611 -9.24 14.59 -46.20
C SER A 611 -8.41 15.36 -47.25
N PRO A 612 -7.85 14.70 -48.29
CA PRO A 612 -7.00 15.35 -49.29
C PRO A 612 -7.68 16.50 -50.03
N GLY A 613 -8.99 16.38 -50.29
CA GLY A 613 -9.76 17.38 -51.04
C GLY A 613 -9.97 18.70 -50.30
N GLY A 614 -9.86 18.72 -48.97
CA GLY A 614 -9.99 19.93 -48.13
C GLY A 614 -8.67 20.37 -47.48
N LEU A 615 -7.55 19.73 -47.80
CA LEU A 615 -6.27 19.94 -47.12
C LEU A 615 -5.72 21.36 -47.33
N VAL A 616 -5.87 21.92 -48.54
CA VAL A 616 -5.43 23.28 -48.87
C VAL A 616 -6.26 24.31 -48.10
N ASP A 617 -7.58 24.16 -48.09
CA ASP A 617 -8.49 25.04 -47.33
C ASP A 617 -8.19 25.00 -45.83
N MET A 618 -7.96 23.80 -45.27
CA MET A 618 -7.60 23.64 -43.85
C MET A 618 -6.24 24.25 -43.53
N TYR A 619 -5.26 24.14 -44.44
CA TYR A 619 -3.96 24.79 -44.30
C TYR A 619 -4.10 26.32 -44.32
N GLU A 620 -4.90 26.87 -45.24
CA GLU A 620 -5.19 28.30 -45.30
C GLU A 620 -5.93 28.78 -44.04
N GLU A 621 -6.87 27.99 -43.51
CA GLU A 621 -7.61 28.27 -42.27
C GLU A 621 -6.68 28.27 -41.03
N VAL A 622 -5.69 27.37 -40.98
CA VAL A 622 -4.64 27.36 -39.94
C VAL A 622 -3.72 28.58 -40.05
N VAL A 623 -3.24 28.90 -41.26
CA VAL A 623 -2.29 30.00 -41.49
C VAL A 623 -2.96 31.38 -41.31
N SER A 624 -4.22 31.52 -41.70
CA SER A 624 -4.99 32.76 -41.49
C SER A 624 -5.34 33.04 -40.02
N SER A 625 -5.26 32.01 -39.17
CA SER A 625 -5.50 32.11 -37.72
C SER A 625 -4.23 32.44 -36.90
N LEU A 626 -3.13 32.81 -37.58
CA LEU A 626 -1.86 33.17 -36.95
C LEU A 626 -1.96 34.54 -36.26
N GLY A 627 -1.92 34.54 -34.92
CA GLY A 627 -1.90 35.74 -34.07
C GLY A 627 -0.78 35.66 -33.01
N THR A 628 -0.57 36.74 -32.26
CA THR A 628 0.51 36.84 -31.24
C THR A 628 0.39 35.82 -30.10
N ASP A 629 -0.84 35.37 -29.78
CA ASP A 629 -1.12 34.46 -28.66
C ASP A 629 -1.43 33.01 -29.09
N SER A 630 -1.44 32.70 -30.40
CA SER A 630 -1.82 31.38 -30.93
C SER A 630 -0.64 30.58 -31.52
N GLY A 631 0.59 31.07 -31.38
CA GLY A 631 1.79 30.50 -32.02
C GLY A 631 1.99 29.00 -31.77
N ASP A 632 1.86 28.53 -30.53
CA ASP A 632 2.06 27.12 -30.17
C ASP A 632 0.97 26.20 -30.73
N VAL A 633 -0.27 26.66 -30.72
CA VAL A 633 -1.44 25.93 -31.27
C VAL A 633 -1.28 25.78 -32.78
N ILE A 634 -0.95 26.87 -33.47
CA ILE A 634 -0.75 26.86 -34.92
C ILE A 634 0.46 26.00 -35.29
N PHE A 635 1.58 26.11 -34.57
CA PHE A 635 2.75 25.26 -34.79
C PHE A 635 2.38 23.77 -34.65
N MET A 636 1.67 23.39 -33.59
CA MET A 636 1.22 22.01 -33.38
C MET A 636 0.30 21.52 -34.51
N LEU A 637 -0.65 22.34 -34.97
CA LEU A 637 -1.53 21.99 -36.09
C LEU A 637 -0.76 21.83 -37.41
N LEU A 638 0.21 22.72 -37.68
CA LEU A 638 1.05 22.63 -38.87
C LEU A 638 1.88 21.34 -38.91
N THR A 639 2.35 20.84 -37.75
CA THR A 639 3.07 19.54 -37.71
C THR A 639 2.19 18.34 -38.12
N LYS A 640 0.86 18.48 -38.14
CA LYS A 640 -0.06 17.42 -38.56
C LYS A 640 -0.32 17.44 -40.07
N VAL A 641 -0.09 18.56 -40.74
CA VAL A 641 -0.28 18.72 -42.19
C VAL A 641 0.98 18.26 -42.91
N ASN A 642 1.01 17.00 -43.37
CA ASN A 642 2.12 16.48 -44.17
C ASN A 642 1.87 16.74 -45.66
N LEU A 643 2.52 17.77 -46.20
CA LEU A 643 2.58 17.99 -47.65
C LEU A 643 3.62 17.03 -48.25
N HIS A 644 3.25 15.77 -48.50
CA HIS A 644 4.01 14.96 -49.46
C HIS A 644 3.74 15.52 -50.86
N ILE A 645 4.55 16.50 -51.26
CA ILE A 645 4.67 16.91 -52.66
C ILE A 645 5.18 15.67 -53.40
N GLY A 646 4.27 15.00 -54.11
CA GLY A 646 4.59 13.87 -54.94
C GLY A 646 5.75 14.25 -55.86
N SER A 647 6.82 13.47 -55.79
CA SER A 647 7.93 13.52 -56.73
C SER A 647 7.34 13.35 -58.13
N ILE A 648 7.25 14.46 -58.87
CA ILE A 648 7.01 14.45 -60.30
C ILE A 648 8.24 13.73 -60.88
N LYS A 649 8.09 12.44 -61.18
CA LYS A 649 9.05 11.74 -62.02
C LYS A 649 9.03 12.43 -63.39
N PRO A 650 10.17 12.90 -63.91
CA PRO A 650 10.27 13.38 -65.28
C PRO A 650 9.98 12.25 -66.28
#